data_AF-A0A8H3E0U3-F1
#
_entry.id   AF-A0A8H3E0U3-F1
#
_cell.length_a   1.000
_cell.length_b   1.000
_cell.length_c   1.000
_cell.angle_alpha   90.00
_cell.angle_beta   90.00
_cell.angle_gamma   90.00
#
_symmetry.space_group_name_H-M   'P 1'
#
loop_
_entity.id
_entity.type
_entity.pdbx_description
1 polymer ?
#
loop_
_entity_poly.entity_id
_entity_poly.type
_entity_poly.pdbx_seq_one_letter_code
_entity_poly.pdbx_strand_id
1 'polypeptide(L)'
;MVYPRLTLIATCAVGALATPVLYDGRAPLNYTAANIDAFQPPYGYVVKGSETASKYVSFSTNSPPPTPLWYPKGSNSPVEQTVSVRIDNSSVFVPGNNPANSQWGFRRTEVIAQNNRTMLQSGKTVWHFSIMRDEARPLNFNHEYQIVFAEPDDGSHVFGLKVGSSFTVPTAPTLPTRTARNLEVLDHALNVLYSTSFDLNIWHNFAIQVDWDARTLGVFASKAGSKLKKVSKLVSNNSTKPIPEGRGDFHFGLLKLPLANPLDTPEQQGDVVHRGIQEGTLEGLHYSGVFVETQVDDVSGLGYPDQLDRGARFHRLMSKQAPPISKAFNDATDDLEDVVSLNRLPDAHIKSTSFEKLLPLRGDTPFLINMQTLKNTIAENFGIPGAHQLAKPEHQFALDDVPDLTGKVAVVTGGSEGVGLASATVLLRRGITRLFILSPNPEHAKEAIEFFDKELGASVVDRVTWVPCDLSDWSQTQSVANMIASQIDRLDILLNIAGRGVMTVQRNKDDIDLHMALNHFGHVVLTSTLLPLLKRTADSGATVRIANAGSNLHQSAPKETTFADIAELNMDYGPNGQYARSKLAAILYARYLARHLSPTHPRILTNAFHPGVVDTRQSNQHIHEPYPVLGWGNNALYPLKKDIWDGAVSVMYVATKTESTGQYICPPAIPEAGSDLVRNDALGEQLMALTKQILKSKAQIDLDFY
;
A
#
# COMPACT_ATOMS: atom_id res chain seq x y z
N MET A 1 47.89 -8.24 0.99
CA MET A 1 47.98 -9.59 1.60
C MET A 1 47.62 -9.43 3.08
N VAL A 2 46.69 -10.25 3.56
CA VAL A 2 46.18 -10.38 4.95
C VAL A 2 45.30 -9.24 5.50
N TYR A 3 43.97 -9.42 5.34
CA TYR A 3 42.96 -8.92 6.28
C TYR A 3 42.88 -9.86 7.49
N PRO A 4 42.59 -9.34 8.70
CA PRO A 4 41.66 -10.07 9.56
C PRO A 4 40.59 -9.18 10.21
N ARG A 5 39.34 -9.64 10.03
CA ARG A 5 38.27 -9.77 11.03
C ARG A 5 37.89 -8.53 11.87
N LEU A 6 36.80 -7.91 11.43
CA LEU A 6 35.67 -7.55 12.30
C LEU A 6 34.41 -7.53 11.43
N THR A 7 33.91 -8.74 11.16
CA THR A 7 32.60 -8.99 10.56
C THR A 7 31.73 -9.59 11.66
N LEU A 8 30.44 -9.31 11.59
CA LEU A 8 29.37 -9.75 12.49
C LEU A 8 29.19 -8.88 13.74
N ILE A 9 28.27 -7.90 13.65
CA ILE A 9 27.13 -7.70 14.56
C ILE A 9 26.15 -6.74 13.85
N ALA A 10 24.87 -7.10 13.87
CA ALA A 10 23.70 -6.45 13.27
C ALA A 10 23.37 -6.78 11.80
N THR A 11 23.38 -8.08 11.48
CA THR A 11 22.45 -8.65 10.49
C THR A 11 21.46 -9.54 11.24
N CYS A 12 20.43 -8.94 11.82
CA CYS A 12 19.19 -9.64 12.17
C CYS A 12 18.06 -8.91 11.45
N ALA A 13 17.65 -9.53 10.35
CA ALA A 13 16.60 -9.13 9.44
C ALA A 13 15.23 -9.13 10.12
N VAL A 14 14.36 -8.22 9.70
CA VAL A 14 12.94 -8.53 9.51
C VAL A 14 12.52 -7.90 8.19
N GLY A 15 12.62 -8.69 7.12
CA GLY A 15 11.97 -8.38 5.86
C GLY A 15 10.49 -8.72 5.97
N ALA A 16 9.62 -7.87 5.45
CA ALA A 16 8.26 -8.26 5.09
C ALA A 16 8.21 -8.33 3.56
N LEU A 17 8.46 -9.54 3.05
CA LEU A 17 8.24 -9.94 1.67
C LEU A 17 6.77 -9.68 1.32
N ALA A 18 6.48 -9.16 0.13
CA ALA A 18 5.15 -9.37 -0.45
C ALA A 18 4.89 -10.87 -0.45
N THR A 19 3.72 -11.26 0.05
CA THR A 19 3.36 -12.66 0.21
C THR A 19 3.18 -13.30 -1.16
N PRO A 20 3.89 -14.39 -1.48
CA PRO A 20 3.66 -15.13 -2.71
C PRO A 20 2.17 -15.49 -2.89
N VAL A 21 1.61 -15.15 -4.06
CA VAL A 21 0.33 -15.71 -4.53
C VAL A 21 0.58 -17.20 -4.79
N LEU A 22 -0.07 -18.04 -4.00
CA LEU A 22 0.03 -19.49 -4.06
C LEU A 22 -0.88 -20.08 -5.14
N TYR A 23 -2.03 -19.43 -5.35
CA TYR A 23 -3.01 -19.79 -6.38
C TYR A 23 -3.65 -18.52 -6.93
N ASP A 24 -3.74 -18.42 -8.26
CA ASP A 24 -4.40 -17.30 -8.93
C ASP A 24 -5.57 -17.82 -9.78
N GLY A 25 -6.77 -17.75 -9.22
CA GLY A 25 -8.01 -18.19 -9.85
C GLY A 25 -8.77 -17.08 -10.58
N ARG A 26 -8.18 -15.89 -10.73
CA ARG A 26 -8.78 -14.78 -11.47
C ARG A 26 -8.85 -15.14 -12.95
N ALA A 27 -10.06 -15.16 -13.53
CA ALA A 27 -10.26 -15.64 -14.89
C ALA A 27 -9.54 -14.75 -15.91
N PRO A 28 -8.56 -15.24 -16.69
CA PRO A 28 -7.86 -14.41 -17.67
C PRO A 28 -8.82 -13.79 -18.70
N LEU A 29 -8.52 -12.58 -19.20
CA LEU A 29 -9.37 -11.87 -20.19
C LEU A 29 -9.64 -12.66 -21.49
N ASN A 30 -8.77 -13.63 -21.82
CA ASN A 30 -8.89 -14.49 -22.99
C ASN A 30 -9.40 -15.90 -22.67
N TYR A 31 -9.87 -16.16 -21.45
CA TYR A 31 -10.37 -17.46 -21.04
C TYR A 31 -11.76 -17.74 -21.65
N THR A 32 -11.97 -18.93 -22.20
CA THR A 32 -13.14 -19.27 -23.02
C THR A 32 -13.92 -20.47 -22.50
N ALA A 33 -15.11 -20.71 -23.06
CA ALA A 33 -15.91 -21.91 -22.83
C ALA A 33 -15.12 -23.21 -23.12
N ALA A 34 -14.33 -23.24 -24.19
CA ALA A 34 -13.49 -24.38 -24.51
C ALA A 34 -12.42 -24.65 -23.45
N ASN A 35 -11.90 -23.58 -22.80
CA ASN A 35 -10.90 -23.74 -21.75
C ASN A 35 -11.49 -24.40 -20.50
N ILE A 36 -12.69 -23.97 -20.06
CA ILE A 36 -13.34 -24.58 -18.88
C ILE A 36 -13.80 -26.01 -19.16
N ASP A 37 -14.27 -26.30 -20.38
CA ASP A 37 -14.68 -27.64 -20.78
C ASP A 37 -13.51 -28.63 -20.83
N ALA A 38 -12.30 -28.13 -21.10
CA ALA A 38 -11.07 -28.88 -21.09
C ALA A 38 -10.29 -28.79 -19.77
N PHE A 39 -10.90 -28.24 -18.70
CA PHE A 39 -10.31 -28.05 -17.37
C PHE A 39 -8.89 -27.43 -17.42
N GLN A 40 -8.73 -26.39 -18.23
CA GLN A 40 -7.45 -25.70 -18.37
C GLN A 40 -7.19 -24.75 -17.20
N PRO A 41 -5.91 -24.51 -16.83
CA PRO A 41 -5.54 -23.53 -15.80
C PRO A 41 -6.24 -22.19 -15.96
N PRO A 42 -6.75 -21.57 -14.88
CA PRO A 42 -6.47 -21.88 -13.48
C PRO A 42 -7.47 -22.83 -12.78
N TYR A 43 -8.35 -23.50 -13.52
CA TYR A 43 -9.41 -24.33 -12.94
C TYR A 43 -9.10 -25.82 -13.16
N GLY A 44 -8.99 -26.58 -12.07
CA GLY A 44 -8.54 -27.97 -12.10
C GLY A 44 -9.67 -28.94 -12.42
N TYR A 45 -10.88 -28.64 -11.97
CA TYR A 45 -12.08 -29.42 -12.24
C TYR A 45 -13.33 -28.58 -12.02
N VAL A 46 -14.47 -29.05 -12.55
CA VAL A 46 -15.78 -28.49 -12.22
C VAL A 46 -16.68 -29.64 -11.76
N VAL A 47 -17.17 -29.57 -10.53
CA VAL A 47 -18.22 -30.46 -10.04
C VAL A 47 -19.52 -29.95 -10.65
N LYS A 48 -20.15 -30.74 -11.51
CA LYS A 48 -21.27 -30.29 -12.34
C LYS A 48 -22.21 -31.44 -12.72
N GLY A 49 -23.31 -31.08 -13.38
CA GLY A 49 -24.19 -32.00 -14.07
C GLY A 49 -23.54 -32.73 -15.26
N SER A 50 -24.37 -33.50 -15.97
CA SER A 50 -23.94 -34.30 -17.12
C SER A 50 -23.47 -33.49 -18.33
N GLU A 51 -23.90 -32.23 -18.45
CA GLU A 51 -23.52 -31.34 -19.56
C GLU A 51 -22.09 -30.81 -19.44
N THR A 52 -21.61 -30.11 -20.47
CA THR A 52 -20.27 -29.48 -20.45
C THR A 52 -20.14 -28.44 -19.33
N ALA A 53 -18.92 -28.09 -18.90
CA ALA A 53 -18.74 -27.10 -17.84
C ALA A 53 -19.22 -25.71 -18.26
N SER A 54 -19.05 -25.34 -19.54
CA SER A 54 -19.53 -24.11 -20.16
C SER A 54 -21.06 -23.97 -20.18
N LYS A 55 -21.80 -25.08 -20.04
CA LYS A 55 -23.24 -25.04 -19.77
C LYS A 55 -23.53 -24.34 -18.46
N TYR A 56 -22.69 -24.52 -17.44
CA TYR A 56 -22.94 -24.03 -16.08
C TYR A 56 -22.03 -22.87 -15.65
N VAL A 57 -20.94 -22.61 -16.38
CA VAL A 57 -19.97 -21.56 -16.09
C VAL A 57 -19.75 -20.69 -17.32
N SER A 58 -19.82 -19.37 -17.16
CA SER A 58 -19.55 -18.41 -18.23
C SER A 58 -18.72 -17.22 -17.76
N PHE A 59 -18.03 -16.57 -18.69
CA PHE A 59 -17.10 -15.48 -18.41
C PHE A 59 -17.53 -14.19 -19.11
N SER A 60 -17.41 -13.04 -18.44
CA SER A 60 -17.76 -11.73 -18.99
C SER A 60 -16.96 -10.60 -18.36
N THR A 61 -16.57 -9.59 -19.12
CA THR A 61 -15.94 -8.37 -18.58
C THR A 61 -16.93 -7.25 -18.28
N ASN A 62 -18.19 -7.37 -18.72
CA ASN A 62 -19.10 -6.23 -18.80
C ASN A 62 -20.47 -6.48 -18.14
N SER A 63 -20.84 -7.74 -17.87
CA SER A 63 -22.18 -8.09 -17.40
C SER A 63 -22.15 -9.25 -16.40
N PRO A 64 -21.96 -8.94 -15.11
CA PRO A 64 -21.46 -7.67 -14.59
C PRO A 64 -19.94 -7.52 -14.78
N PRO A 65 -19.39 -6.29 -14.74
CA PRO A 65 -17.95 -6.13 -14.67
C PRO A 65 -17.39 -6.77 -13.38
N PRO A 66 -16.16 -7.30 -13.41
CA PRO A 66 -15.49 -7.84 -12.22
C PRO A 66 -15.42 -6.81 -11.09
N THR A 67 -15.15 -7.26 -9.86
CA THR A 67 -15.11 -6.31 -8.74
C THR A 67 -13.99 -5.28 -8.97
N PRO A 68 -14.30 -3.97 -8.84
CA PRO A 68 -13.31 -2.92 -9.03
C PRO A 68 -12.27 -2.89 -7.89
N LEU A 69 -12.50 -3.65 -6.81
CA LEU A 69 -11.49 -3.88 -5.79
C LEU A 69 -10.22 -4.40 -6.47
N TRP A 70 -10.36 -5.32 -7.42
CA TRP A 70 -9.27 -5.97 -8.12
C TRP A 70 -8.96 -5.29 -9.46
N TYR A 71 -9.04 -3.96 -9.56
CA TYR A 71 -8.51 -3.22 -10.72
C TYR A 71 -7.12 -2.62 -10.45
N PRO A 72 -6.22 -2.58 -11.45
CA PRO A 72 -4.94 -1.90 -11.32
C PRO A 72 -5.13 -0.46 -10.88
N LYS A 73 -4.27 0.04 -9.99
CA LYS A 73 -4.36 1.40 -9.45
C LYS A 73 -4.31 2.40 -10.62
N GLY A 74 -5.41 3.15 -10.83
CA GLY A 74 -5.56 4.10 -11.94
C GLY A 74 -6.19 3.53 -13.22
N SER A 75 -6.58 2.25 -13.22
CA SER A 75 -7.33 1.61 -14.32
C SER A 75 -8.81 1.47 -13.96
N ASN A 76 -9.69 1.85 -14.90
CA ASN A 76 -11.10 1.48 -14.86
C ASN A 76 -11.39 0.20 -15.67
N SER A 77 -10.36 -0.39 -16.26
CA SER A 77 -10.46 -1.60 -17.05
C SER A 77 -10.22 -2.82 -16.19
N PRO A 78 -11.10 -3.83 -16.27
CA PRO A 78 -10.86 -5.11 -15.65
C PRO A 78 -9.68 -5.83 -16.31
N VAL A 79 -9.14 -6.74 -15.53
CA VAL A 79 -7.91 -7.49 -15.77
C VAL A 79 -8.15 -8.99 -15.59
N GLU A 80 -9.38 -9.32 -15.24
CA GLU A 80 -9.97 -10.65 -15.21
C GLU A 80 -11.37 -10.58 -15.83
N GLN A 81 -12.01 -11.73 -15.97
CA GLN A 81 -13.43 -11.84 -16.30
C GLN A 81 -14.23 -12.20 -15.04
N THR A 82 -15.45 -11.72 -14.95
CA THR A 82 -16.45 -12.22 -14.00
C THR A 82 -16.76 -13.66 -14.36
N VAL A 83 -16.64 -14.56 -13.38
CA VAL A 83 -17.05 -15.96 -13.49
C VAL A 83 -18.49 -16.07 -13.02
N SER A 84 -19.41 -16.34 -13.93
CA SER A 84 -20.82 -16.60 -13.59
C SER A 84 -21.03 -18.10 -13.46
N VAL A 85 -21.48 -18.53 -12.29
CA VAL A 85 -21.78 -19.93 -11.99
C VAL A 85 -23.27 -20.07 -11.82
N ARG A 86 -23.87 -21.08 -12.47
CA ARG A 86 -25.31 -21.35 -12.41
C ARG A 86 -25.59 -22.82 -12.16
N ILE A 87 -26.74 -23.06 -11.56
CA ILE A 87 -27.35 -24.38 -11.41
C ILE A 87 -28.71 -24.39 -12.09
N ASP A 88 -29.06 -25.52 -12.69
CA ASP A 88 -30.40 -25.81 -13.18
C ASP A 88 -30.77 -27.26 -12.84
N ASN A 89 -31.91 -27.74 -13.32
CA ASN A 89 -32.38 -29.11 -13.05
C ASN A 89 -31.42 -30.21 -13.51
N SER A 90 -30.50 -29.93 -14.45
CA SER A 90 -29.49 -30.87 -14.92
C SER A 90 -28.21 -30.87 -14.06
N SER A 91 -28.05 -29.94 -13.13
CA SER A 91 -26.86 -29.79 -12.26
C SER A 91 -26.80 -30.84 -11.13
N VAL A 92 -27.08 -32.10 -11.45
CA VAL A 92 -26.95 -33.24 -10.54
C VAL A 92 -25.59 -33.89 -10.76
N PHE A 93 -24.74 -33.81 -9.74
CA PHE A 93 -23.42 -34.43 -9.82
C PHE A 93 -23.51 -35.95 -9.68
N VAL A 94 -22.77 -36.66 -10.52
CA VAL A 94 -22.70 -38.13 -10.55
C VAL A 94 -21.24 -38.55 -10.32
N PRO A 95 -20.83 -38.78 -9.06
CA PRO A 95 -19.48 -39.19 -8.71
C PRO A 95 -19.03 -40.44 -9.49
N GLY A 96 -17.85 -40.34 -10.10
CA GLY A 96 -17.25 -41.42 -10.89
C GLY A 96 -18.04 -41.81 -12.14
N ASN A 97 -18.98 -40.96 -12.60
CA ASN A 97 -19.92 -41.24 -13.68
C ASN A 97 -20.75 -42.52 -13.45
N ASN A 98 -20.94 -42.94 -12.20
CA ASN A 98 -21.82 -44.06 -11.86
C ASN A 98 -23.21 -43.53 -11.46
N PRO A 99 -24.27 -43.76 -12.26
CA PRO A 99 -25.62 -43.27 -11.97
C PRO A 99 -26.17 -43.69 -10.59
N ALA A 100 -25.68 -44.80 -10.03
CA ALA A 100 -26.07 -45.24 -8.69
C ALA A 100 -25.61 -44.26 -7.57
N ASN A 101 -24.59 -43.44 -7.84
CA ASN A 101 -24.04 -42.46 -6.90
C ASN A 101 -24.63 -41.05 -7.10
N SER A 102 -25.65 -40.90 -7.95
CA SER A 102 -26.22 -39.59 -8.31
C SER A 102 -26.69 -38.82 -7.08
N GLN A 103 -26.18 -37.61 -6.90
CA GLN A 103 -26.48 -36.75 -5.75
C GLN A 103 -27.78 -35.96 -5.98
N TRP A 104 -28.91 -36.67 -6.08
CA TRP A 104 -30.22 -36.09 -6.43
C TRP A 104 -30.72 -35.03 -5.45
N GLY A 105 -30.31 -35.14 -4.18
CA GLY A 105 -30.65 -34.19 -3.14
C GLY A 105 -29.97 -32.84 -3.34
N PHE A 106 -28.91 -32.75 -4.15
CA PHE A 106 -28.21 -31.49 -4.42
C PHE A 106 -28.47 -30.95 -5.83
N ARG A 107 -28.28 -29.63 -5.97
CA ARG A 107 -27.94 -29.01 -7.24
C ARG A 107 -26.61 -28.32 -7.08
N ARG A 108 -25.63 -28.72 -7.89
CA ARG A 108 -24.28 -28.22 -7.74
C ARG A 108 -23.53 -27.92 -9.03
N THR A 109 -22.90 -26.77 -9.02
CA THR A 109 -21.85 -26.36 -9.94
C THR A 109 -20.76 -25.70 -9.11
N GLU A 110 -19.61 -26.34 -8.97
CA GLU A 110 -18.48 -25.81 -8.21
C GLU A 110 -17.22 -25.87 -9.05
N VAL A 111 -16.52 -24.75 -9.12
CA VAL A 111 -15.22 -24.65 -9.76
C VAL A 111 -14.16 -24.95 -8.70
N ILE A 112 -13.31 -25.93 -8.99
CA ILE A 112 -12.21 -26.33 -8.12
C ILE A 112 -10.91 -25.70 -8.64
N ALA A 113 -10.17 -25.07 -7.74
CA ALA A 113 -8.86 -24.50 -8.03
C ALA A 113 -7.87 -25.56 -8.56
N GLN A 114 -7.12 -25.24 -9.62
CA GLN A 114 -5.97 -26.07 -10.03
C GLN A 114 -4.77 -25.74 -9.14
N ASN A 115 -4.27 -26.70 -8.36
CA ASN A 115 -3.31 -26.38 -7.31
C ASN A 115 -2.27 -27.48 -7.00
N ASN A 116 -1.18 -27.05 -6.36
CA ASN A 116 -0.32 -27.90 -5.55
C ASN A 116 -0.89 -27.89 -4.12
N ARG A 117 -1.77 -28.85 -3.82
CA ARG A 117 -2.65 -28.89 -2.64
C ARG A 117 -1.92 -28.70 -1.30
N THR A 118 -0.67 -29.16 -1.22
CA THR A 118 0.16 -29.06 -0.01
C THR A 118 0.55 -27.62 0.33
N MET A 119 0.76 -26.76 -0.68
CA MET A 119 1.21 -25.39 -0.45
C MET A 119 0.11 -24.48 0.11
N LEU A 120 -1.15 -24.69 -0.29
CA LEU A 120 -2.28 -23.84 0.13
C LEU A 120 -2.72 -24.09 1.59
N GLN A 121 -2.33 -25.24 2.16
CA GLN A 121 -2.78 -25.73 3.46
C GLN A 121 -1.63 -25.85 4.47
N SER A 122 -0.64 -24.98 4.35
CA SER A 122 0.55 -24.95 5.21
C SER A 122 0.84 -23.53 5.69
N GLY A 123 1.38 -23.40 6.90
CA GLY A 123 1.71 -22.10 7.50
C GLY A 123 0.47 -21.24 7.71
N LYS A 124 0.52 -19.99 7.24
CA LYS A 124 -0.63 -19.08 7.24
C LYS A 124 -1.00 -18.73 5.80
N THR A 125 -2.27 -18.85 5.45
CA THR A 125 -2.78 -18.48 4.11
C THR A 125 -4.00 -17.56 4.18
N VAL A 126 -4.20 -16.80 3.10
CA VAL A 126 -5.32 -15.87 2.97
C VAL A 126 -6.08 -16.17 1.68
N TRP A 127 -7.37 -16.45 1.80
CA TRP A 127 -8.24 -16.90 0.72
C TRP A 127 -9.18 -15.77 0.30
N HIS A 128 -8.97 -15.23 -0.90
CA HIS A 128 -9.70 -14.09 -1.44
C HIS A 128 -10.79 -14.53 -2.40
N PHE A 129 -11.95 -13.88 -2.32
CA PHE A 129 -13.05 -14.04 -3.26
C PHE A 129 -14.05 -12.89 -3.13
N SER A 130 -14.65 -12.50 -4.26
CA SER A 130 -15.74 -11.53 -4.31
C SER A 130 -16.98 -12.15 -4.93
N ILE A 131 -18.16 -11.85 -4.38
CA ILE A 131 -19.43 -12.47 -4.78
C ILE A 131 -20.48 -11.39 -5.03
N MET A 132 -21.25 -11.57 -6.10
CA MET A 132 -22.44 -10.76 -6.38
C MET A 132 -23.60 -11.64 -6.85
N ARG A 133 -24.83 -11.22 -6.54
CA ARG A 133 -26.06 -11.90 -6.97
C ARG A 133 -26.22 -11.81 -8.49
N ASP A 134 -26.66 -12.91 -9.11
CA ASP A 134 -27.18 -12.89 -10.48
C ASP A 134 -28.69 -12.58 -10.44
N GLU A 135 -29.06 -11.33 -10.71
CA GLU A 135 -30.47 -10.90 -10.68
C GLU A 135 -31.31 -11.56 -11.79
N ALA A 136 -30.68 -11.99 -12.89
CA ALA A 136 -31.37 -12.72 -13.94
C ALA A 136 -31.66 -14.18 -13.54
N ARG A 137 -31.01 -14.68 -12.46
CA ARG A 137 -31.10 -16.05 -11.97
C ARG A 137 -31.12 -16.06 -10.43
N PRO A 138 -32.17 -15.50 -9.81
CA PRO A 138 -32.20 -15.26 -8.36
C PRO A 138 -32.16 -16.57 -7.57
N LEU A 139 -31.45 -16.57 -6.44
CA LEU A 139 -31.43 -17.68 -5.49
C LEU A 139 -32.78 -17.84 -4.77
N ASN A 140 -33.16 -19.08 -4.49
CA ASN A 140 -34.28 -19.41 -3.60
C ASN A 140 -33.83 -19.53 -2.13
N PHE A 141 -33.89 -18.43 -1.38
CA PHE A 141 -33.43 -18.37 0.02
C PHE A 141 -34.17 -19.29 1.02
N ASN A 142 -35.17 -20.07 0.60
CA ASN A 142 -35.71 -21.16 1.41
C ASN A 142 -34.68 -22.29 1.59
N HIS A 143 -33.78 -22.47 0.63
CA HIS A 143 -32.71 -23.45 0.68
C HIS A 143 -31.45 -22.86 1.31
N GLU A 144 -30.57 -23.73 1.83
CA GLU A 144 -29.19 -23.38 2.13
C GLU A 144 -28.34 -23.53 0.86
N TYR A 145 -27.46 -22.56 0.64
CA TYR A 145 -26.43 -22.62 -0.39
C TYR A 145 -25.07 -22.53 0.28
N GLN A 146 -24.22 -23.51 0.01
CA GLN A 146 -22.79 -23.44 0.30
C GLN A 146 -22.10 -22.94 -0.98
N ILE A 147 -21.41 -21.80 -0.87
CA ILE A 147 -21.02 -21.02 -2.06
C ILE A 147 -19.51 -20.82 -2.18
N VAL A 148 -18.79 -20.89 -1.07
CA VAL A 148 -17.32 -20.97 -1.03
C VAL A 148 -16.92 -21.85 0.14
N PHE A 149 -16.01 -22.80 -0.04
CA PHE A 149 -15.47 -23.58 1.07
C PHE A 149 -14.09 -24.16 0.74
N ALA A 150 -13.30 -24.39 1.78
CA ALA A 150 -12.05 -25.13 1.72
C ALA A 150 -12.23 -26.46 2.47
N GLU A 151 -12.02 -27.57 1.77
CA GLU A 151 -12.29 -28.92 2.27
C GLU A 151 -10.98 -29.71 2.36
N PRO A 152 -10.53 -30.21 3.52
CA PRO A 152 -9.43 -31.17 3.62
C PRO A 152 -9.88 -32.58 3.20
N ASP A 153 -8.94 -33.51 3.07
CA ASP A 153 -9.19 -34.90 2.65
C ASP A 153 -10.16 -35.70 3.52
N ASP A 154 -10.48 -35.23 4.72
CA ASP A 154 -11.43 -35.88 5.62
C ASP A 154 -12.89 -35.48 5.37
N GLY A 155 -13.13 -34.60 4.39
CA GLY A 155 -14.46 -34.12 3.99
C GLY A 155 -15.07 -33.07 4.92
N SER A 156 -14.30 -32.55 5.88
CA SER A 156 -14.75 -31.43 6.72
C SER A 156 -14.59 -30.08 6.01
N HIS A 157 -15.11 -29.00 6.58
CA HIS A 157 -14.80 -27.65 6.09
C HIS A 157 -13.83 -26.97 7.04
N VAL A 158 -12.77 -26.37 6.50
CA VAL A 158 -11.88 -25.49 7.28
C VAL A 158 -12.58 -24.15 7.50
N PHE A 159 -13.23 -23.65 6.45
CA PHE A 159 -14.21 -22.58 6.52
C PHE A 159 -15.25 -22.78 5.43
N GLY A 160 -16.41 -22.17 5.63
CA GLY A 160 -17.47 -22.09 4.62
C GLY A 160 -18.08 -20.71 4.54
N LEU A 161 -18.56 -20.32 3.37
CA LEU A 161 -19.48 -19.21 3.19
C LEU A 161 -20.81 -19.79 2.73
N LYS A 162 -21.89 -19.41 3.42
CA LYS A 162 -23.24 -19.78 3.04
C LYS A 162 -24.17 -18.59 2.87
N VAL A 163 -25.30 -18.86 2.23
CA VAL A 163 -26.47 -17.98 2.17
C VAL A 163 -27.73 -18.83 2.14
N GLY A 164 -28.88 -18.24 2.50
CA GLY A 164 -30.15 -18.94 2.52
C GLY A 164 -30.47 -19.54 3.89
N SER A 165 -31.57 -20.29 3.96
CA SER A 165 -32.07 -20.81 5.22
C SER A 165 -31.34 -22.08 5.61
N SER A 166 -30.81 -22.13 6.84
CA SER A 166 -29.94 -23.22 7.26
C SER A 166 -30.66 -24.57 7.23
N PHE A 167 -30.01 -25.59 6.66
CA PHE A 167 -30.59 -26.93 6.53
C PHE A 167 -30.81 -27.60 7.88
N THR A 168 -29.99 -27.28 8.89
CA THR A 168 -30.10 -27.78 10.28
C THR A 168 -31.35 -27.29 11.02
N VAL A 169 -32.14 -26.40 10.38
CA VAL A 169 -33.48 -26.00 10.83
C VAL A 169 -34.54 -26.50 9.83
N PRO A 170 -34.61 -27.81 9.53
CA PRO A 170 -35.46 -28.35 8.46
C PRO A 170 -36.97 -28.25 8.77
N THR A 171 -37.32 -27.75 9.95
CA THR A 171 -38.68 -27.59 10.47
C THR A 171 -38.99 -26.15 10.89
N ALA A 172 -38.23 -25.16 10.40
CA ALA A 172 -38.59 -23.76 10.63
C ALA A 172 -40.05 -23.54 10.20
N PRO A 173 -40.95 -23.04 11.10
CA PRO A 173 -42.37 -22.92 10.79
C PRO A 173 -42.65 -21.93 9.65
N THR A 174 -41.66 -21.09 9.32
CA THR A 174 -41.69 -20.13 8.22
C THR A 174 -40.31 -20.05 7.55
N LEU A 175 -40.25 -20.41 6.27
CA LEU A 175 -39.12 -20.11 5.38
C LEU A 175 -39.48 -18.92 4.46
N PRO A 176 -38.51 -18.07 4.08
CA PRO A 176 -37.11 -18.14 4.46
C PRO A 176 -36.88 -17.66 5.90
N THR A 177 -35.83 -18.17 6.55
CA THR A 177 -35.44 -17.73 7.90
C THR A 177 -35.00 -16.25 7.92
N ARG A 178 -35.00 -15.63 9.11
CA ARG A 178 -34.69 -14.19 9.28
C ARG A 178 -33.32 -13.80 8.70
N THR A 179 -32.33 -14.68 8.77
CA THR A 179 -30.96 -14.42 8.28
C THR A 179 -30.71 -14.99 6.89
N ALA A 180 -31.71 -15.57 6.21
CA ALA A 180 -31.53 -16.25 4.94
C ALA A 180 -31.00 -15.36 3.80
N ARG A 181 -31.11 -14.03 3.96
CA ARG A 181 -30.60 -13.04 3.01
C ARG A 181 -29.22 -12.51 3.39
N ASN A 182 -28.56 -13.10 4.38
CA ASN A 182 -27.20 -12.73 4.76
C ASN A 182 -26.19 -13.71 4.16
N LEU A 183 -25.03 -13.18 3.79
CA LEU A 183 -23.81 -13.96 3.61
C LEU A 183 -23.24 -14.24 4.99
N GLU A 184 -23.02 -15.51 5.32
CA GLU A 184 -22.51 -15.96 6.62
C GLU A 184 -21.21 -16.74 6.44
N VAL A 185 -20.13 -16.24 7.05
CA VAL A 185 -18.84 -16.94 7.12
C VAL A 185 -18.85 -17.85 8.34
N LEU A 186 -18.53 -19.12 8.13
CA LEU A 186 -18.55 -20.19 9.11
C LEU A 186 -17.14 -20.71 9.41
N ASP A 187 -16.89 -21.04 10.67
CA ASP A 187 -15.75 -21.86 11.07
C ASP A 187 -16.02 -23.36 10.81
N HIS A 188 -15.03 -24.22 11.09
CA HIS A 188 -15.15 -25.67 10.96
C HIS A 188 -16.32 -26.26 11.78
N ALA A 189 -16.66 -25.67 12.92
CA ALA A 189 -17.76 -26.11 13.78
C ALA A 189 -19.11 -25.51 13.35
N LEU A 190 -19.19 -24.88 12.18
CA LEU A 190 -20.36 -24.23 11.61
C LEU A 190 -20.87 -23.02 12.43
N ASN A 191 -20.03 -22.44 13.29
CA ASN A 191 -20.37 -21.19 13.97
C ASN A 191 -20.22 -20.00 13.02
N VAL A 192 -21.17 -19.06 13.08
CA VAL A 192 -21.10 -17.83 12.29
C VAL A 192 -20.08 -16.87 12.89
N LEU A 193 -19.01 -16.59 12.14
CA LEU A 193 -17.96 -15.64 12.51
C LEU A 193 -18.23 -14.22 12.04
N TYR A 194 -18.91 -14.09 10.91
CA TYR A 194 -19.30 -12.82 10.33
C TYR A 194 -20.57 -13.00 9.49
N SER A 195 -21.48 -12.01 9.56
CA SER A 195 -22.73 -12.00 8.82
C SER A 195 -22.97 -10.62 8.24
N THR A 196 -23.37 -10.54 6.97
CA THR A 196 -23.73 -9.27 6.32
C THR A 196 -24.90 -9.46 5.35
N SER A 197 -25.77 -8.46 5.21
CA SER A 197 -26.85 -8.48 4.21
C SER A 197 -26.28 -8.67 2.80
N PHE A 198 -26.88 -9.58 2.03
CA PHE A 198 -26.51 -9.86 0.65
C PHE A 198 -27.21 -8.91 -0.32
N ASP A 199 -26.61 -7.73 -0.44
CA ASP A 199 -27.21 -6.62 -1.17
C ASP A 199 -27.23 -6.87 -2.69
N LEU A 200 -28.24 -6.31 -3.34
CA LEU A 200 -28.41 -6.37 -4.79
C LEU A 200 -27.37 -5.49 -5.49
N ASN A 201 -26.86 -5.96 -6.64
CA ASN A 201 -25.95 -5.21 -7.52
C ASN A 201 -24.68 -4.65 -6.84
N ILE A 202 -24.24 -5.27 -5.76
CA ILE A 202 -23.03 -4.90 -5.02
C ILE A 202 -22.11 -6.12 -4.89
N TRP A 203 -20.85 -5.94 -5.27
CA TRP A 203 -19.80 -6.91 -4.96
C TRP A 203 -19.55 -6.97 -3.45
N HIS A 204 -19.58 -8.18 -2.89
CA HIS A 204 -19.20 -8.46 -1.50
C HIS A 204 -17.85 -9.15 -1.52
N ASN A 205 -16.82 -8.48 -1.02
CA ASN A 205 -15.45 -8.97 -1.07
C ASN A 205 -15.10 -9.58 0.29
N PHE A 206 -14.42 -10.71 0.27
CA PHE A 206 -13.96 -11.41 1.46
C PHE A 206 -12.50 -11.81 1.31
N ALA A 207 -11.85 -11.89 2.46
CA ALA A 207 -10.58 -12.56 2.60
C ALA A 207 -10.54 -13.32 3.94
N ILE A 208 -10.33 -14.63 3.85
CA ILE A 208 -10.34 -15.53 5.00
C ILE A 208 -8.92 -15.88 5.36
N GLN A 209 -8.51 -15.46 6.56
CA GLN A 209 -7.21 -15.77 7.14
C GLN A 209 -7.27 -17.14 7.80
N VAL A 210 -6.38 -18.06 7.42
CA VAL A 210 -6.25 -19.38 8.05
C VAL A 210 -4.81 -19.57 8.51
N ASP A 211 -4.63 -19.82 9.80
CA ASP A 211 -3.37 -20.27 10.37
C ASP A 211 -3.46 -21.78 10.60
N TRP A 212 -2.78 -22.57 9.77
CA TRP A 212 -2.82 -24.02 9.78
C TRP A 212 -2.03 -24.60 10.97
N ASP A 213 -1.02 -23.88 11.44
CA ASP A 213 -0.17 -24.28 12.55
C ASP A 213 -0.85 -23.99 13.89
N ALA A 214 -1.30 -22.73 14.08
CA ALA A 214 -2.00 -22.31 15.30
C ALA A 214 -3.47 -22.72 15.32
N ARG A 215 -4.00 -23.24 14.19
CA ARG A 215 -5.40 -23.63 13.99
C ARG A 215 -6.35 -22.50 14.34
N THR A 216 -6.15 -21.36 13.68
CA THR A 216 -7.00 -20.18 13.88
C THR A 216 -7.55 -19.63 12.58
N LEU A 217 -8.69 -18.93 12.68
CA LEU A 217 -9.39 -18.35 11.54
C LEU A 217 -9.82 -16.90 11.82
N GLY A 218 -9.71 -16.04 10.80
CA GLY A 218 -10.12 -14.64 10.85
C GLY A 218 -10.75 -14.19 9.55
N VAL A 219 -11.67 -13.22 9.63
CA VAL A 219 -12.45 -12.75 8.49
C VAL A 219 -12.19 -11.27 8.22
N PHE A 220 -11.96 -10.98 6.95
CA PHE A 220 -11.94 -9.63 6.40
C PHE A 220 -13.04 -9.51 5.35
N ALA A 221 -13.72 -8.37 5.32
CA ALA A 221 -14.79 -8.14 4.37
C ALA A 221 -14.87 -6.67 3.95
N SER A 222 -15.43 -6.42 2.77
CA SER A 222 -15.81 -5.10 2.27
C SER A 222 -16.91 -5.20 1.21
N LYS A 223 -17.37 -4.05 0.71
CA LYS A 223 -18.37 -3.96 -0.37
C LYS A 223 -17.89 -3.07 -1.51
N ALA A 224 -18.39 -3.33 -2.71
CA ALA A 224 -18.04 -2.63 -3.95
C ALA A 224 -16.51 -2.57 -4.15
N GLY A 225 -15.96 -1.42 -4.52
CA GLY A 225 -14.50 -1.23 -4.66
C GLY A 225 -13.76 -0.91 -3.36
N SER A 226 -14.41 -1.01 -2.20
CA SER A 226 -13.78 -0.64 -0.92
C SER A 226 -12.74 -1.67 -0.47
N LYS A 227 -11.65 -1.21 0.13
CA LYS A 227 -10.62 -2.08 0.72
C LYS A 227 -11.21 -3.02 1.79
N LEU A 228 -10.70 -4.25 1.83
CA LEU A 228 -11.03 -5.25 2.85
C LEU A 228 -10.66 -4.72 4.25
N LYS A 229 -11.55 -4.93 5.23
CA LYS A 229 -11.33 -4.59 6.63
C LYS A 229 -11.52 -5.83 7.49
N LYS A 230 -10.78 -5.94 8.59
CA LYS A 230 -10.99 -7.00 9.57
C LYS A 230 -12.37 -6.86 10.21
N VAL A 231 -13.18 -7.91 10.12
CA VAL A 231 -14.58 -7.90 10.60
C VAL A 231 -14.87 -8.97 11.66
N SER A 232 -13.96 -9.92 11.87
CA SER A 232 -14.03 -10.87 12.99
C SER A 232 -12.77 -10.79 13.86
N LYS A 233 -12.90 -11.24 15.11
CA LYS A 233 -11.74 -11.63 15.90
C LYS A 233 -11.10 -12.89 15.30
N LEU A 234 -9.83 -13.10 15.60
CA LEU A 234 -9.18 -14.37 15.33
C LEU A 234 -9.73 -15.41 16.31
N VAL A 235 -10.28 -16.51 15.82
CA VAL A 235 -10.89 -17.57 16.63
C VAL A 235 -10.15 -18.89 16.44
N SER A 236 -10.28 -19.81 17.41
CA SER A 236 -9.77 -21.17 17.24
C SER A 236 -10.62 -21.93 16.22
N ASN A 237 -9.96 -22.68 15.35
CA ASN A 237 -10.55 -23.44 14.26
C ASN A 237 -10.02 -24.88 14.28
N ASN A 238 -10.23 -25.56 15.41
CA ASN A 238 -9.75 -26.93 15.61
C ASN A 238 -10.65 -27.93 14.86
N SER A 239 -10.12 -28.55 13.81
CA SER A 239 -10.72 -29.75 13.23
C SER A 239 -10.68 -30.91 14.24
N THR A 240 -11.67 -31.81 14.17
CA THR A 240 -11.79 -32.94 15.11
C THR A 240 -10.68 -33.99 14.94
N LYS A 241 -9.92 -33.94 13.85
CA LYS A 241 -8.74 -34.77 13.57
C LYS A 241 -7.54 -33.88 13.23
N PRO A 242 -6.30 -34.23 13.66
CA PRO A 242 -5.11 -33.63 13.10
C PRO A 242 -5.11 -33.92 11.59
N ILE A 243 -5.26 -32.88 10.78
CA ILE A 243 -5.27 -33.01 9.32
C ILE A 243 -3.86 -33.47 8.92
N PRO A 244 -3.67 -34.67 8.34
CA PRO A 244 -2.41 -35.01 7.70
C PRO A 244 -2.13 -33.98 6.61
N GLU A 245 -0.90 -33.48 6.50
CA GLU A 245 -0.54 -32.44 5.54
C GLU A 245 -1.08 -32.72 4.12
N GLY A 246 -1.98 -31.84 3.66
CA GLY A 246 -1.99 -31.33 2.29
C GLY A 246 -2.65 -32.15 1.18
N ARG A 247 -3.97 -32.40 1.21
CA ARG A 247 -4.70 -32.69 -0.05
C ARG A 247 -6.15 -32.19 -0.19
N GLY A 248 -6.53 -31.14 0.53
CA GLY A 248 -7.84 -30.53 0.34
C GLY A 248 -8.02 -29.63 -0.89
N ASP A 249 -9.26 -29.42 -1.30
CA ASP A 249 -9.68 -28.65 -2.47
C ASP A 249 -10.33 -27.30 -2.08
N PHE A 250 -10.23 -26.31 -2.97
CA PHE A 250 -10.87 -25.00 -2.83
C PHE A 250 -12.00 -24.86 -3.83
N HIS A 251 -13.21 -24.73 -3.28
CA HIS A 251 -14.45 -24.71 -4.03
C HIS A 251 -15.06 -23.32 -3.99
N PHE A 252 -15.46 -22.82 -5.16
CA PHE A 252 -16.38 -21.69 -5.28
C PHE A 252 -17.45 -21.98 -6.34
N GLY A 253 -18.68 -21.57 -6.08
CA GLY A 253 -19.80 -21.86 -6.96
C GLY A 253 -21.13 -21.94 -6.23
N LEU A 254 -21.92 -22.97 -6.53
CA LEU A 254 -23.23 -23.17 -5.93
C LEU A 254 -23.35 -24.64 -5.56
N LEU A 255 -23.49 -24.93 -4.27
CA LEU A 255 -24.00 -26.19 -3.75
C LEU A 255 -25.30 -25.90 -3.00
N LYS A 256 -26.42 -26.24 -3.63
CA LYS A 256 -27.75 -26.05 -3.07
C LYS A 256 -28.21 -27.31 -2.35
N LEU A 257 -28.47 -27.19 -1.06
CA LEU A 257 -29.04 -28.26 -0.23
C LEU A 257 -30.55 -28.40 -0.50
N PRO A 258 -31.13 -29.59 -0.35
CA PRO A 258 -32.56 -29.80 -0.54
C PRO A 258 -33.36 -29.23 0.63
N LEU A 259 -34.67 -29.06 0.45
CA LEU A 259 -35.59 -28.96 1.59
C LEU A 259 -35.93 -30.37 2.09
N ALA A 260 -36.12 -30.53 3.39
CA ALA A 260 -36.62 -31.79 3.93
C ALA A 260 -38.02 -32.08 3.37
N ASN A 261 -38.21 -33.29 2.86
CA ASN A 261 -39.53 -33.74 2.44
C ASN A 261 -40.31 -34.22 3.68
N PRO A 262 -41.43 -33.58 4.05
CA PRO A 262 -42.20 -33.98 5.23
C PRO A 262 -42.81 -35.39 5.12
N LEU A 263 -42.84 -35.97 3.91
CA LEU A 263 -43.29 -37.35 3.67
C LEU A 263 -42.19 -38.40 3.86
N ASP A 264 -40.93 -37.99 3.93
CA ASP A 264 -39.80 -38.89 4.17
C ASP A 264 -39.66 -39.20 5.67
N THR A 265 -39.18 -40.40 6.01
CA THR A 265 -38.80 -40.77 7.39
C THR A 265 -37.64 -39.91 7.90
N PRO A 266 -37.42 -39.76 9.23
CA PRO A 266 -36.29 -39.02 9.76
C PRO A 266 -34.92 -39.47 9.21
N GLU A 267 -34.72 -40.77 9.04
CA GLU A 267 -33.51 -41.34 8.44
C GLU A 267 -33.34 -40.91 6.98
N GLN A 268 -34.44 -40.91 6.20
CA GLN A 268 -34.44 -40.44 4.81
C GLN A 268 -34.24 -38.92 4.70
N GLN A 269 -34.80 -38.14 5.62
CA GLN A 269 -34.56 -36.70 5.71
C GLN A 269 -33.10 -36.37 6.04
N GLY A 270 -32.40 -37.27 6.74
CA GLY A 270 -30.96 -37.18 6.99
C GLY A 270 -30.08 -37.47 5.76
N ASP A 271 -30.60 -38.16 4.74
CA ASP A 271 -29.88 -38.47 3.50
C ASP A 271 -29.98 -37.32 2.48
N VAL A 272 -29.42 -36.17 2.86
CA VAL A 272 -29.46 -34.93 2.07
C VAL A 272 -28.78 -35.04 0.71
N VAL A 273 -27.90 -36.02 0.55
CA VAL A 273 -27.15 -36.23 -0.69
C VAL A 273 -28.06 -36.78 -1.79
N HIS A 274 -29.02 -37.64 -1.43
CA HIS A 274 -29.87 -38.36 -2.39
C HIS A 274 -31.36 -38.02 -2.30
N ARG A 275 -31.81 -37.37 -1.22
CA ARG A 275 -33.23 -37.14 -0.91
C ARG A 275 -33.55 -35.66 -0.72
N GLY A 276 -34.85 -35.37 -0.59
CA GLY A 276 -35.38 -34.04 -0.35
C GLY A 276 -35.91 -33.32 -1.59
N ILE A 277 -36.52 -32.16 -1.37
CA ILE A 277 -37.22 -31.38 -2.38
C ILE A 277 -36.27 -30.34 -2.97
N GLN A 278 -36.26 -30.26 -4.30
CA GLN A 278 -35.53 -29.25 -5.07
C GLN A 278 -36.53 -28.40 -5.87
N GLU A 279 -36.56 -27.11 -5.60
CA GLU A 279 -37.43 -26.13 -6.26
C GLU A 279 -36.60 -25.07 -6.98
N GLY A 280 -37.15 -24.38 -7.97
CA GLY A 280 -36.38 -23.43 -8.77
C GLY A 280 -35.67 -24.11 -9.95
N THR A 281 -35.65 -23.43 -11.09
CA THR A 281 -35.20 -24.02 -12.36
C THR A 281 -33.87 -23.48 -12.84
N LEU A 282 -33.51 -22.24 -12.48
CA LEU A 282 -32.28 -21.61 -12.90
C LEU A 282 -31.85 -20.55 -11.87
N GLU A 283 -30.68 -20.75 -11.28
CA GLU A 283 -30.17 -19.93 -10.18
C GLU A 283 -28.67 -19.67 -10.39
N GLY A 284 -28.17 -18.51 -9.96
CA GLY A 284 -26.82 -18.09 -10.30
C GLY A 284 -26.17 -17.12 -9.33
N LEU A 285 -24.84 -17.11 -9.36
CA LEU A 285 -23.97 -16.15 -8.69
C LEU A 285 -22.82 -15.72 -9.61
N HIS A 286 -22.31 -14.52 -9.36
CA HIS A 286 -21.12 -13.99 -10.01
C HIS A 286 -19.94 -13.98 -9.03
N TYR A 287 -18.77 -14.34 -9.54
CA TYR A 287 -17.50 -14.40 -8.82
C TYR A 287 -16.43 -13.57 -9.53
N SER A 288 -15.54 -12.96 -8.75
CA SER A 288 -14.36 -12.21 -9.22
C SER A 288 -13.33 -12.20 -8.09
N GLY A 289 -12.05 -11.99 -8.39
CA GLY A 289 -11.04 -11.82 -7.34
C GLY A 289 -10.70 -13.08 -6.58
N VAL A 290 -10.82 -14.25 -7.21
CA VAL A 290 -10.57 -15.54 -6.57
C VAL A 290 -9.08 -15.85 -6.61
N PHE A 291 -8.38 -15.79 -5.47
CA PHE A 291 -6.96 -16.16 -5.38
C PHE A 291 -6.56 -16.47 -3.92
N VAL A 292 -5.38 -17.07 -3.74
CA VAL A 292 -4.84 -17.42 -2.42
C VAL A 292 -3.39 -16.97 -2.34
N GLU A 293 -3.03 -16.38 -1.21
CA GLU A 293 -1.66 -15.96 -0.92
C GLU A 293 -1.20 -16.55 0.42
N THR A 294 0.11 -16.63 0.60
CA THR A 294 0.69 -16.82 1.94
C THR A 294 0.38 -15.61 2.82
N GLN A 295 0.43 -15.76 4.13
CA GLN A 295 0.34 -14.64 5.05
C GLN A 295 1.69 -14.42 5.73
N VAL A 296 2.26 -13.23 5.58
CA VAL A 296 3.49 -12.81 6.28
C VAL A 296 3.19 -11.73 7.34
N ASP A 297 2.00 -11.11 7.32
CA ASP A 297 1.13 -10.66 8.46
C ASP A 297 0.02 -9.71 7.93
N ASP A 298 -1.15 -9.68 8.62
CA ASP A 298 -2.50 -9.11 8.31
C ASP A 298 -2.98 -9.15 6.84
N VAL A 299 -4.19 -9.71 6.64
CA VAL A 299 -4.82 -9.97 5.34
C VAL A 299 -4.74 -8.79 4.40
N SER A 300 -4.30 -9.02 3.16
CA SER A 300 -4.13 -7.97 2.17
C SER A 300 -5.43 -7.17 2.00
N GLY A 301 -5.45 -6.00 2.63
CA GLY A 301 -6.46 -4.95 2.41
C GLY A 301 -6.35 -4.30 1.04
N LEU A 302 -5.68 -4.97 0.09
CA LEU A 302 -5.21 -4.41 -1.16
C LEU A 302 -5.99 -5.01 -2.30
N GLY A 303 -7.02 -4.28 -2.70
CA GLY A 303 -7.50 -4.38 -4.06
C GLY A 303 -6.38 -4.37 -5.10
N TYR A 304 -6.52 -5.27 -6.07
CA TYR A 304 -5.65 -5.73 -7.16
C TYR A 304 -4.14 -5.92 -6.92
N PRO A 305 -3.68 -7.18 -6.96
CA PRO A 305 -2.29 -7.53 -7.22
C PRO A 305 -1.84 -7.11 -8.63
N ASP A 306 -0.96 -6.10 -8.73
CA ASP A 306 -0.34 -5.59 -9.97
C ASP A 306 0.75 -6.54 -10.54
N GLN A 307 0.63 -7.85 -10.29
CA GLN A 307 1.62 -8.88 -10.69
C GLN A 307 1.16 -9.79 -11.83
N LEU A 308 -0.12 -9.78 -12.23
CA LEU A 308 -0.63 -10.69 -13.26
C LEU A 308 -0.15 -10.39 -14.69
N ASP A 309 0.20 -9.13 -15.03
CA ASP A 309 0.75 -8.80 -16.35
C ASP A 309 2.24 -9.18 -16.51
N ARG A 310 2.93 -9.57 -15.42
CA ARG A 310 4.36 -9.93 -15.48
C ARG A 310 4.61 -11.40 -15.72
N GLY A 311 3.77 -12.30 -15.19
CA GLY A 311 3.91 -13.75 -15.44
C GLY A 311 3.72 -14.12 -16.92
N ALA A 312 2.74 -13.51 -17.59
CA ALA A 312 2.45 -13.75 -19.01
C ALA A 312 3.51 -13.17 -19.97
N ARG A 313 4.14 -12.04 -19.60
CA ARG A 313 5.28 -11.47 -20.35
C ARG A 313 6.56 -12.25 -20.14
N PHE A 314 6.79 -12.78 -18.93
CA PHE A 314 7.98 -13.57 -18.58
C PHE A 314 8.06 -14.87 -19.40
N HIS A 315 6.94 -15.59 -19.55
CA HIS A 315 6.90 -16.83 -20.34
C HIS A 315 7.06 -16.61 -21.85
N ARG A 316 6.58 -15.46 -22.38
CA ARG A 316 6.64 -15.12 -23.81
C ARG A 316 8.00 -14.55 -24.24
N LEU A 317 8.78 -13.99 -23.30
CA LEU A 317 10.15 -13.53 -23.51
C LEU A 317 11.18 -14.65 -23.35
N MET A 318 11.00 -15.57 -22.40
CA MET A 318 11.92 -16.70 -22.18
C MET A 318 11.88 -17.75 -23.29
N SER A 319 10.80 -17.85 -24.07
CA SER A 319 10.67 -18.87 -25.13
C SER A 319 11.33 -18.49 -26.47
N LYS A 320 11.96 -17.31 -26.58
CA LYS A 320 12.46 -16.81 -27.88
C LYS A 320 13.94 -16.48 -27.96
N GLN A 321 14.71 -16.43 -26.87
CA GLN A 321 16.15 -16.18 -26.97
C GLN A 321 16.95 -16.92 -25.88
N ALA A 322 17.89 -17.75 -26.34
CA ALA A 322 19.07 -18.34 -25.68
C ALA A 322 19.01 -19.83 -25.22
N PRO A 323 20.13 -20.60 -25.39
CA PRO A 323 20.23 -22.06 -25.27
C PRO A 323 20.54 -22.53 -23.82
N PRO A 324 20.51 -23.85 -23.51
CA PRO A 324 20.42 -24.33 -22.13
C PRO A 324 21.77 -24.29 -21.39
N ILE A 325 21.80 -23.59 -20.25
CA ILE A 325 22.90 -23.66 -19.28
C ILE A 325 22.46 -24.61 -18.16
N SER A 326 22.68 -25.91 -18.35
CA SER A 326 22.59 -26.92 -17.30
C SER A 326 23.96 -27.58 -17.13
N LYS A 327 24.84 -26.94 -16.35
CA LYS A 327 26.02 -27.60 -15.76
C LYS A 327 26.67 -26.83 -14.61
N ALA A 328 26.56 -25.51 -14.57
CA ALA A 328 27.23 -24.68 -13.55
C ALA A 328 26.46 -24.57 -12.20
N PHE A 329 25.25 -25.13 -12.10
CA PHE A 329 24.43 -25.05 -10.87
C PHE A 329 24.56 -26.31 -9.99
N ASN A 330 25.13 -27.40 -10.50
CA ASN A 330 25.28 -28.66 -9.76
C ASN A 330 26.65 -28.81 -9.08
N ASP A 331 27.63 -27.95 -9.38
CA ASP A 331 28.99 -28.07 -8.82
C ASP A 331 29.21 -27.19 -7.57
N ALA A 332 28.15 -26.58 -7.02
CA ALA A 332 28.22 -25.68 -5.85
C ALA A 332 27.42 -26.17 -4.63
N THR A 333 26.87 -27.38 -4.67
CA THR A 333 26.05 -27.96 -3.57
C THR A 333 26.71 -29.10 -2.79
N ASP A 334 27.97 -29.48 -3.09
CA ASP A 334 28.65 -30.60 -2.43
C ASP A 334 29.55 -30.21 -1.23
N ASP A 335 29.68 -28.93 -0.86
CA ASP A 335 30.59 -28.48 0.22
C ASP A 335 29.90 -28.07 1.54
N LEU A 336 28.66 -28.51 1.79
CA LEU A 336 27.90 -28.11 3.01
C LEU A 336 27.27 -29.25 3.83
N GLU A 337 27.63 -30.52 3.61
CA GLU A 337 27.12 -31.64 4.44
C GLU A 337 27.97 -32.03 5.65
N ASP A 338 29.12 -31.40 5.92
CA ASP A 338 30.07 -31.90 6.93
C ASP A 338 30.14 -31.11 8.27
N VAL A 339 29.02 -30.57 8.75
CA VAL A 339 28.94 -30.02 10.14
C VAL A 339 27.60 -30.32 10.83
N VAL A 340 27.20 -31.60 10.88
CA VAL A 340 26.18 -32.07 11.84
C VAL A 340 26.60 -33.40 12.45
N SER A 341 27.46 -33.37 13.46
CA SER A 341 27.49 -34.41 14.50
C SER A 341 28.24 -33.93 15.74
N LEU A 342 27.49 -33.61 16.81
CA LEU A 342 27.90 -33.77 18.22
C LEU A 342 26.79 -33.21 19.13
N ASN A 343 25.85 -34.08 19.51
CA ASN A 343 24.98 -33.86 20.67
C ASN A 343 25.02 -35.10 21.55
N ARG A 344 25.70 -35.02 22.70
CA ARG A 344 25.54 -35.92 23.85
C ARG A 344 25.83 -35.18 25.17
N LEU A 345 24.81 -35.22 26.05
CA LEU A 345 24.80 -35.07 27.53
C LEU A 345 24.58 -33.64 28.12
N PRO A 346 24.07 -33.51 29.38
CA PRO A 346 22.63 -33.54 29.70
C PRO A 346 22.18 -32.39 30.64
N ASP A 347 20.88 -32.39 30.97
CA ASP A 347 20.11 -31.46 31.82
C ASP A 347 20.82 -30.83 33.04
N ALA A 348 20.61 -29.51 33.20
CA ALA A 348 20.57 -28.85 34.51
C ALA A 348 19.70 -27.57 34.46
N HIS A 349 18.67 -27.55 35.31
CA HIS A 349 17.89 -26.38 35.71
C HIS A 349 18.78 -25.20 36.15
N ILE A 350 18.39 -23.94 35.85
CA ILE A 350 18.54 -22.76 36.74
C ILE A 350 17.65 -21.59 36.25
N LYS A 351 17.21 -20.80 37.23
CA LYS A 351 16.10 -19.85 37.31
C LYS A 351 16.27 -18.53 36.55
N SER A 352 15.12 -17.88 36.34
CA SER A 352 14.92 -16.47 35.98
C SER A 352 15.72 -15.49 36.85
N THR A 353 16.48 -14.58 36.23
CA THR A 353 16.62 -13.14 36.56
C THR A 353 17.73 -12.49 35.71
N SER A 354 17.61 -11.17 35.51
CA SER A 354 18.67 -10.22 35.08
C SER A 354 18.63 -9.77 33.61
N PHE A 355 17.71 -8.85 33.28
CA PHE A 355 17.81 -7.94 32.13
C PHE A 355 18.15 -6.52 32.63
N GLU A 356 19.19 -6.40 33.47
CA GLU A 356 19.82 -5.13 33.81
C GLU A 356 21.33 -5.35 33.82
N LYS A 357 22.00 -4.90 32.74
CA LYS A 357 23.39 -4.44 32.66
C LYS A 357 23.90 -4.62 31.23
N LEU A 358 23.81 -3.55 30.43
CA LEU A 358 24.77 -3.22 29.38
C LEU A 358 24.49 -1.81 28.85
N LEU A 359 25.00 -0.80 29.56
CA LEU A 359 25.20 0.57 29.07
C LEU A 359 26.19 1.28 30.02
N PRO A 360 27.35 1.78 29.54
CA PRO A 360 28.15 2.69 30.33
C PRO A 360 27.67 4.14 30.10
N LEU A 361 27.17 4.76 31.17
CA LEU A 361 26.89 6.20 31.25
C LEU A 361 28.12 6.97 31.75
N ARG A 362 28.48 8.04 31.03
CA ARG A 362 29.09 9.30 31.54
C ARG A 362 28.64 10.41 30.58
N GLY A 363 27.63 11.21 30.91
CA GLY A 363 27.70 12.53 31.59
C GLY A 363 27.72 13.63 30.51
N ASP A 364 26.79 14.58 30.35
CA ASP A 364 25.73 15.13 31.19
C ASP A 364 24.49 15.51 30.33
N THR A 365 23.32 15.63 30.99
CA THR A 365 21.93 15.92 30.53
C THR A 365 21.16 14.81 29.79
N PRO A 366 20.10 14.22 30.40
CA PRO A 366 19.30 13.18 29.76
C PRO A 366 18.06 13.77 29.06
N PHE A 367 18.05 13.78 27.73
CA PHE A 367 16.79 13.63 26.98
C PHE A 367 16.42 12.14 27.02
N LEU A 368 15.64 11.73 28.03
CA LEU A 368 15.00 10.41 28.06
C LEU A 368 13.87 10.40 27.03
N ILE A 369 14.15 9.95 25.81
CA ILE A 369 13.10 9.58 24.86
C ILE A 369 12.51 8.26 25.38
N ASN A 370 11.27 8.32 25.88
CA ASN A 370 10.49 7.16 26.31
C ASN A 370 10.40 6.13 25.17
N MET A 371 10.53 4.82 25.46
CA MET A 371 10.36 3.73 24.49
C MET A 371 9.02 3.80 23.74
N GLN A 372 7.97 4.29 24.41
CA GLN A 372 6.67 4.53 23.78
C GLN A 372 6.74 5.67 22.75
N THR A 373 7.49 6.74 23.05
CA THR A 373 7.70 7.86 22.12
C THR A 373 8.49 7.41 20.91
N LEU A 374 9.52 6.57 21.05
CA LEU A 374 10.27 6.03 19.91
C LEU A 374 9.40 5.13 19.02
N LYS A 375 8.58 4.24 19.61
CA LYS A 375 7.63 3.41 18.86
C LYS A 375 6.58 4.25 18.12
N ASN A 376 6.09 5.31 18.76
CA ASN A 376 5.14 6.24 18.14
C ASN A 376 5.80 7.01 17.00
N THR A 377 7.01 7.55 17.17
CA THR A 377 7.75 8.25 16.10
C THR A 377 8.03 7.34 14.90
N ILE A 378 8.37 6.07 15.11
CA ILE A 378 8.50 5.09 14.02
C ILE A 378 7.12 4.84 13.38
N ALA A 379 6.09 4.57 14.18
CA ALA A 379 4.74 4.32 13.69
C ALA A 379 4.11 5.50 12.94
N GLU A 380 4.54 6.73 13.18
CA GLU A 380 4.08 7.98 12.56
C GLU A 380 4.84 8.36 11.30
N ASN A 381 6.12 8.00 11.24
CA ASN A 381 6.91 8.10 10.00
C ASN A 381 6.40 7.11 8.95
N PHE A 382 5.76 6.03 9.41
CA PHE A 382 5.01 5.07 8.59
C PHE A 382 3.49 5.36 8.74
N GLY A 383 2.64 4.89 7.82
CA GLY A 383 1.19 5.16 7.82
C GLY A 383 0.40 4.23 8.75
N ILE A 384 0.90 3.93 9.97
CA ILE A 384 0.27 2.95 10.86
C ILE A 384 -1.07 3.51 11.41
N PRO A 385 -2.23 2.85 11.19
CA PRO A 385 -3.52 3.36 11.64
C PRO A 385 -3.57 3.55 13.16
N GLY A 386 -4.02 4.73 13.59
CA GLY A 386 -4.14 5.09 15.01
C GLY A 386 -2.87 5.65 15.66
N ALA A 387 -1.72 5.66 14.97
CA ALA A 387 -0.48 6.23 15.50
C ALA A 387 -0.65 7.71 15.88
N HIS A 388 -1.37 8.47 15.05
CA HIS A 388 -1.73 9.89 15.27
C HIS A 388 -2.36 10.15 16.64
N GLN A 389 -3.20 9.23 17.12
CA GLN A 389 -3.92 9.37 18.39
C GLN A 389 -3.02 9.08 19.61
N LEU A 390 -1.81 8.55 19.38
CA LEU A 390 -0.81 8.27 20.41
C LEU A 390 0.16 9.42 20.63
N ALA A 391 0.22 10.41 19.71
CA ALA A 391 0.95 11.64 19.94
C ALA A 391 0.31 12.45 21.08
N LYS A 392 1.07 13.30 21.77
CA LYS A 392 0.48 14.20 22.78
C LYS A 392 -0.52 15.15 22.09
N PRO A 393 -1.62 15.56 22.75
CA PRO A 393 -2.67 16.38 22.14
C PRO A 393 -2.15 17.63 21.39
N GLU A 394 -1.11 18.29 21.90
CA GLU A 394 -0.47 19.45 21.27
C GLU A 394 0.21 19.16 19.92
N HIS A 395 0.42 17.89 19.57
CA HIS A 395 1.04 17.44 18.32
C HIS A 395 0.06 16.69 17.39
N GLN A 396 -1.21 16.53 17.77
CA GLN A 396 -2.25 15.87 16.98
C GLN A 396 -2.89 16.84 15.97
N PHE A 397 -2.09 17.34 15.02
CA PHE A 397 -2.59 18.21 13.96
C PHE A 397 -3.14 17.40 12.78
N ALA A 398 -4.38 17.66 12.38
CA ALA A 398 -4.98 17.08 11.19
C ALA A 398 -5.09 18.11 10.06
N LEU A 399 -5.22 17.65 8.81
CA LEU A 399 -5.48 18.53 7.66
C LEU A 399 -6.75 19.38 7.84
N ASP A 400 -7.69 18.90 8.66
CA ASP A 400 -8.91 19.64 8.95
C ASP A 400 -8.74 20.81 9.92
N ASP A 401 -7.61 20.88 10.63
CA ASP A 401 -7.26 21.97 11.53
C ASP A 401 -6.59 23.15 10.80
N VAL A 402 -6.33 23.00 9.50
CA VAL A 402 -5.84 24.09 8.64
C VAL A 402 -6.84 25.24 8.69
N PRO A 403 -6.40 26.46 9.08
CA PRO A 403 -7.29 27.62 9.18
C PRO A 403 -7.78 28.06 7.80
N ASP A 404 -8.77 28.96 7.78
CA ASP A 404 -9.14 29.67 6.56
C ASP A 404 -7.95 30.49 6.02
N LEU A 405 -7.72 30.37 4.71
CA LEU A 405 -6.63 30.97 3.96
C LEU A 405 -7.15 32.02 2.95
N THR A 406 -8.40 32.44 3.08
CA THR A 406 -8.96 33.53 2.30
C THR A 406 -8.08 34.79 2.40
N GLY A 407 -7.80 35.39 1.24
CA GLY A 407 -6.94 36.57 1.11
C GLY A 407 -5.44 36.26 1.04
N LYS A 408 -5.03 34.99 1.15
CA LYS A 408 -3.62 34.58 1.10
C LYS A 408 -3.23 34.03 -0.27
N VAL A 409 -1.95 34.13 -0.59
CA VAL A 409 -1.35 33.61 -1.83
C VAL A 409 -0.26 32.59 -1.51
N ALA A 410 -0.21 31.51 -2.30
CA ALA A 410 0.76 30.44 -2.12
C ALA A 410 1.49 30.05 -3.42
N VAL A 411 2.74 29.59 -3.28
CA VAL A 411 3.53 28.94 -4.32
C VAL A 411 3.96 27.56 -3.83
N VAL A 412 3.75 26.53 -4.64
CA VAL A 412 4.10 25.13 -4.32
C VAL A 412 4.95 24.54 -5.43
N THR A 413 6.21 24.22 -5.12
CA THR A 413 7.03 23.42 -6.04
C THR A 413 6.59 21.95 -5.96
N GLY A 414 6.43 21.29 -7.12
CA GLY A 414 5.93 19.92 -7.18
C GLY A 414 4.44 19.78 -6.91
N GLY A 415 3.66 20.87 -7.03
CA GLY A 415 2.22 20.90 -6.74
C GLY A 415 1.32 20.05 -7.65
N SER A 416 1.88 19.37 -8.65
CA SER A 416 1.13 18.51 -9.58
C SER A 416 1.14 17.03 -9.22
N GLU A 417 1.95 16.58 -8.25
CA GLU A 417 2.02 15.15 -7.87
C GLU A 417 2.33 14.96 -6.37
N GLY A 418 2.04 13.77 -5.85
CA GLY A 418 2.50 13.33 -4.53
C GLY A 418 2.07 14.24 -3.38
N VAL A 419 2.98 14.47 -2.44
CA VAL A 419 2.77 15.36 -1.27
C VAL A 419 2.47 16.80 -1.70
N GLY A 420 3.03 17.26 -2.83
CA GLY A 420 2.78 18.60 -3.36
C GLY A 420 1.35 18.77 -3.86
N LEU A 421 0.81 17.76 -4.57
CA LEU A 421 -0.60 17.72 -4.99
C LEU A 421 -1.53 17.77 -3.78
N ALA A 422 -1.31 16.90 -2.79
CA ALA A 422 -2.13 16.87 -1.57
C ALA A 422 -2.09 18.21 -0.81
N SER A 423 -0.90 18.82 -0.69
CA SER A 423 -0.72 20.14 -0.07
C SER A 423 -1.50 21.22 -0.84
N ALA A 424 -1.40 21.24 -2.18
CA ALA A 424 -2.15 22.15 -3.04
C ALA A 424 -3.66 21.99 -2.87
N THR A 425 -4.17 20.75 -2.83
CA THR A 425 -5.60 20.48 -2.60
C THR A 425 -6.07 21.02 -1.25
N VAL A 426 -5.28 20.83 -0.18
CA VAL A 426 -5.66 21.34 1.16
C VAL A 426 -5.69 22.86 1.17
N LEU A 427 -4.69 23.53 0.59
CA LEU A 427 -4.69 25.00 0.47
C LEU A 427 -5.93 25.51 -0.29
N LEU A 428 -6.29 24.87 -1.40
CA LEU A 428 -7.47 25.21 -2.21
C LEU A 428 -8.79 24.99 -1.45
N ARG A 429 -8.93 23.83 -0.80
CA ARG A 429 -10.09 23.49 0.04
C ARG A 429 -10.27 24.48 1.19
N ARG A 430 -9.17 25.07 1.67
CA ARG A 430 -9.14 26.01 2.80
C ARG A 430 -9.15 27.48 2.37
N GLY A 431 -9.52 27.77 1.11
CA GLY A 431 -9.86 29.13 0.72
C GLY A 431 -8.69 29.97 0.14
N ILE A 432 -7.52 29.39 -0.11
CA ILE A 432 -6.38 30.15 -0.68
C ILE A 432 -6.83 30.95 -1.93
N THR A 433 -6.48 32.23 -1.99
CA THR A 433 -7.02 33.12 -3.05
C THR A 433 -6.33 32.89 -4.38
N ARG A 434 -5.02 32.64 -4.36
CA ARG A 434 -4.23 32.30 -5.56
C ARG A 434 -3.19 31.26 -5.21
N LEU A 435 -3.04 30.26 -6.07
CA LEU A 435 -2.07 29.18 -5.92
C LEU A 435 -1.27 29.02 -7.21
N PHE A 436 0.05 29.16 -7.13
CA PHE A 436 0.96 28.75 -8.20
C PHE A 436 1.49 27.35 -7.93
N ILE A 437 1.38 26.44 -8.88
CA ILE A 437 2.05 25.13 -8.83
C ILE A 437 3.17 25.09 -9.87
N LEU A 438 4.39 24.76 -9.43
CA LEU A 438 5.57 24.74 -10.28
C LEU A 438 6.00 23.29 -10.53
N SER A 439 6.01 22.85 -11.77
CA SER A 439 6.48 21.50 -12.15
C SER A 439 6.86 21.45 -13.63
N PRO A 440 7.78 20.57 -14.05
CA PRO A 440 8.28 20.56 -15.43
C PRO A 440 7.37 19.82 -16.42
N ASN A 441 6.51 18.90 -15.95
CA ASN A 441 5.73 18.00 -16.80
C ASN A 441 4.30 18.55 -17.05
N PRO A 442 3.95 18.93 -18.30
CA PRO A 442 2.61 19.44 -18.62
C PRO A 442 1.49 18.41 -18.41
N GLU A 443 1.75 17.13 -18.64
CA GLU A 443 0.72 16.08 -18.49
C GLU A 443 0.34 15.89 -17.04
N HIS A 444 1.32 15.81 -16.13
CA HIS A 444 1.04 15.73 -14.70
C HIS A 444 0.33 16.98 -14.19
N ALA A 445 0.69 18.16 -14.72
CA ALA A 445 0.00 19.39 -14.37
C ALA A 445 -1.45 19.40 -14.83
N LYS A 446 -1.73 18.90 -16.04
CA LYS A 446 -3.08 18.72 -16.56
C LYS A 446 -3.90 17.76 -15.68
N GLU A 447 -3.34 16.59 -15.34
CA GLU A 447 -3.97 15.63 -14.44
C GLU A 447 -4.29 16.24 -13.05
N ALA A 448 -3.37 17.05 -12.51
CA ALA A 448 -3.60 17.76 -11.25
C ALA A 448 -4.73 18.79 -11.34
N ILE A 449 -4.79 19.55 -12.44
CA ILE A 449 -5.86 20.53 -12.69
C ILE A 449 -7.22 19.83 -12.83
N GLU A 450 -7.29 18.73 -13.58
CA GLU A 450 -8.49 17.90 -13.71
C GLU A 450 -8.93 17.30 -12.37
N PHE A 451 -7.96 16.86 -11.55
CA PHE A 451 -8.22 16.40 -10.19
C PHE A 451 -8.81 17.52 -9.32
N PHE A 452 -8.24 18.72 -9.34
CA PHE A 452 -8.78 19.85 -8.58
C PHE A 452 -10.19 20.22 -9.05
N ASP A 453 -10.47 20.17 -10.35
CA ASP A 453 -11.80 20.47 -10.90
C ASP A 453 -12.83 19.46 -10.41
N LYS A 454 -12.50 18.18 -10.51
CA LYS A 454 -13.37 17.10 -10.07
C LYS A 454 -13.64 17.12 -8.57
N GLU A 455 -12.61 17.38 -7.74
CA GLU A 455 -12.72 17.27 -6.29
C GLU A 455 -13.22 18.55 -5.60
N LEU A 456 -12.96 19.73 -6.19
CA LEU A 456 -13.22 21.03 -5.57
C LEU A 456 -14.13 21.94 -6.41
N GLY A 457 -14.34 21.62 -7.69
CA GLY A 457 -15.17 22.37 -8.63
C GLY A 457 -14.43 23.48 -9.39
N ALA A 458 -14.93 23.82 -10.58
CA ALA A 458 -14.32 24.76 -11.51
C ALA A 458 -13.93 26.12 -10.90
N SER A 459 -14.81 26.72 -10.09
CA SER A 459 -14.54 28.02 -9.44
C SER A 459 -13.31 28.01 -8.52
N VAL A 460 -12.95 26.84 -7.98
CA VAL A 460 -11.74 26.67 -7.15
C VAL A 460 -10.51 26.57 -8.04
N VAL A 461 -10.62 25.89 -9.18
CA VAL A 461 -9.53 25.70 -10.16
C VAL A 461 -9.08 27.01 -10.79
N ASP A 462 -9.97 27.98 -10.98
CA ASP A 462 -9.63 29.31 -11.51
C ASP A 462 -8.59 30.06 -10.66
N ARG A 463 -8.41 29.64 -9.39
CA ARG A 463 -7.40 30.17 -8.47
C ARG A 463 -6.01 29.55 -8.68
N VAL A 464 -5.90 28.49 -9.48
CA VAL A 464 -4.66 27.75 -9.72
C VAL A 464 -3.97 28.27 -10.99
N THR A 465 -2.66 28.44 -10.93
CA THR A 465 -1.82 28.69 -12.10
C THR A 465 -0.67 27.68 -12.11
N TRP A 466 -0.67 26.80 -13.09
CA TRP A 466 0.50 25.99 -13.36
C TRP A 466 1.54 26.78 -14.15
N VAL A 467 2.80 26.64 -13.74
CA VAL A 467 3.94 27.23 -14.45
C VAL A 467 5.00 26.15 -14.67
N PRO A 468 5.45 25.91 -15.92
CA PRO A 468 6.52 24.97 -16.21
C PRO A 468 7.83 25.46 -15.58
N CYS A 469 8.42 24.63 -14.72
CA CYS A 469 9.67 24.96 -14.05
C CYS A 469 10.47 23.70 -13.71
N ASP A 470 11.69 23.60 -14.22
CA ASP A 470 12.70 22.65 -13.81
C ASP A 470 13.67 23.33 -12.82
N LEU A 471 13.61 22.94 -11.55
CA LEU A 471 14.46 23.50 -10.50
C LEU A 471 15.95 23.18 -10.65
N SER A 472 16.33 22.27 -11.56
CA SER A 472 17.72 22.02 -11.91
C SER A 472 18.27 23.02 -12.96
N ASP A 473 17.39 23.81 -13.60
CA ASP A 473 17.73 24.97 -14.42
C ASP A 473 17.50 26.27 -13.64
N TRP A 474 18.58 26.80 -13.06
CA TRP A 474 18.52 27.95 -12.17
C TRP A 474 18.16 29.26 -12.88
N SER A 475 18.55 29.43 -14.14
CA SER A 475 18.21 30.63 -14.93
C SER A 475 16.71 30.65 -15.27
N GLN A 476 16.16 29.48 -15.63
CA GLN A 476 14.71 29.32 -15.80
C GLN A 476 13.98 29.56 -14.47
N THR A 477 14.47 28.97 -13.37
CA THR A 477 13.87 29.12 -12.04
C THR A 477 13.80 30.59 -11.61
N GLN A 478 14.87 31.36 -11.81
CA GLN A 478 14.89 32.79 -11.51
C GLN A 478 13.89 33.57 -12.40
N SER A 479 13.79 33.23 -13.68
CA SER A 479 12.83 33.85 -14.61
C SER A 479 11.39 33.58 -14.20
N VAL A 480 11.07 32.34 -13.82
CA VAL A 480 9.76 31.94 -13.28
C VAL A 480 9.44 32.69 -12.00
N ALA A 481 10.40 32.79 -11.07
CA ALA A 481 10.23 33.51 -9.81
C ALA A 481 9.94 35.00 -10.03
N ASN A 482 10.67 35.65 -10.95
CA ASN A 482 10.43 37.05 -11.32
C ASN A 482 9.06 37.26 -11.97
N MET A 483 8.62 36.32 -12.81
CA MET A 483 7.29 36.34 -13.41
C MET A 483 6.20 36.21 -12.33
N ILE A 484 6.35 35.31 -11.37
CA ILE A 484 5.39 35.19 -10.27
C ILE A 484 5.37 36.49 -9.47
N ALA A 485 6.53 37.04 -9.13
CA ALA A 485 6.65 38.28 -8.36
C ALA A 485 6.04 39.52 -9.06
N SER A 486 5.90 39.50 -10.39
CA SER A 486 5.26 40.58 -11.14
C SER A 486 3.74 40.42 -11.29
N GLN A 487 3.19 39.24 -10.97
CA GLN A 487 1.75 38.94 -11.07
C GLN A 487 0.99 39.07 -9.75
N ILE A 488 1.69 39.16 -8.62
CA ILE A 488 1.08 39.22 -7.28
C ILE A 488 1.78 40.25 -6.40
N ASP A 489 1.00 40.91 -5.55
CA ASP A 489 1.50 41.92 -4.61
C ASP A 489 1.86 41.34 -3.23
N ARG A 490 1.50 40.08 -2.99
CA ARG A 490 1.77 39.35 -1.74
C ARG A 490 2.08 37.87 -1.98
N LEU A 491 2.85 37.28 -1.07
CA LEU A 491 3.08 35.84 -0.99
C LEU A 491 3.16 35.43 0.48
N ASP A 492 2.18 34.64 0.94
CA ASP A 492 2.05 34.25 2.34
C ASP A 492 2.70 32.89 2.63
N ILE A 493 2.66 31.98 1.65
CA ILE A 493 3.09 30.58 1.83
C ILE A 493 3.98 30.16 0.65
N LEU A 494 5.21 29.76 0.94
CA LEU A 494 6.12 29.16 -0.04
C LEU A 494 6.46 27.73 0.40
N LEU A 495 6.02 26.74 -0.39
CA LEU A 495 6.30 25.33 -0.13
C LEU A 495 7.35 24.81 -1.12
N ASN A 496 8.58 24.65 -0.62
CA ASN A 496 9.71 24.05 -1.33
C ASN A 496 9.66 22.52 -1.16
N ILE A 497 8.78 21.85 -1.92
CA ILE A 497 8.50 20.40 -1.81
C ILE A 497 9.20 19.58 -2.89
N ALA A 498 9.27 20.10 -4.12
CA ALA A 498 9.83 19.40 -5.26
C ALA A 498 11.21 18.83 -4.96
N GLY A 499 11.49 17.63 -5.47
CA GLY A 499 12.77 17.00 -5.20
C GLY A 499 13.09 15.88 -6.17
N ARG A 500 14.37 15.66 -6.40
CA ARG A 500 14.92 14.40 -6.85
C ARG A 500 15.02 13.46 -5.65
N GLY A 501 14.34 12.32 -5.73
CA GLY A 501 14.40 11.25 -4.75
C GLY A 501 15.74 10.52 -4.74
N VAL A 502 15.83 9.38 -4.06
CA VAL A 502 17.00 8.49 -4.16
C VAL A 502 17.07 7.93 -5.58
N MET A 503 18.06 8.41 -6.35
CA MET A 503 18.21 8.11 -7.78
C MET A 503 19.70 8.05 -8.12
N THR A 504 20.09 7.62 -9.32
CA THR A 504 21.53 7.55 -9.66
C THR A 504 22.18 8.93 -9.60
N VAL A 505 23.47 8.93 -9.26
CA VAL A 505 24.28 10.15 -9.24
C VAL A 505 24.45 10.65 -10.66
N GLN A 506 23.99 11.88 -10.89
CA GLN A 506 23.99 12.55 -12.17
C GLN A 506 24.38 14.01 -11.95
N ARG A 507 24.73 14.73 -13.01
CA ARG A 507 25.05 16.15 -12.94
C ARG A 507 24.09 16.96 -13.81
N ASN A 508 23.76 18.17 -13.38
CA ASN A 508 23.00 19.11 -14.20
C ASN A 508 23.89 19.72 -15.30
N LYS A 509 23.32 20.61 -16.12
CA LYS A 509 24.02 21.31 -17.22
C LYS A 509 25.23 22.14 -16.77
N ASP A 510 25.32 22.49 -15.49
CA ASP A 510 26.36 23.34 -14.89
C ASP A 510 27.47 22.51 -14.19
N ASP A 511 27.45 21.18 -14.39
CA ASP A 511 28.37 20.20 -13.81
C ASP A 511 28.30 20.12 -12.28
N ILE A 512 27.10 20.25 -11.71
CA ILE A 512 26.84 20.07 -10.27
C ILE A 512 25.93 18.87 -10.06
N ASP A 513 26.18 18.10 -9.00
CA ASP A 513 25.33 16.98 -8.55
C ASP A 513 23.83 17.34 -8.64
N LEU A 514 23.07 16.50 -9.33
CA LEU A 514 21.68 16.78 -9.69
C LEU A 514 20.74 16.76 -8.49
N HIS A 515 21.04 15.99 -7.42
CA HIS A 515 20.27 16.05 -6.17
C HIS A 515 20.44 17.42 -5.52
N MET A 516 21.68 17.90 -5.39
CA MET A 516 21.96 19.23 -4.86
C MET A 516 21.36 20.32 -5.75
N ALA A 517 21.57 20.25 -7.07
CA ALA A 517 21.13 21.25 -8.03
C ALA A 517 19.61 21.49 -7.96
N LEU A 518 18.81 20.41 -7.82
CA LEU A 518 17.36 20.49 -7.76
C LEU A 518 16.87 20.75 -6.31
N ASN A 519 17.26 19.91 -5.35
CA ASN A 519 16.68 19.92 -4.00
C ASN A 519 17.10 21.13 -3.16
N HIS A 520 18.27 21.71 -3.46
CA HIS A 520 18.83 22.85 -2.72
C HIS A 520 18.95 24.10 -3.59
N PHE A 521 19.77 24.09 -4.64
CA PHE A 521 20.06 25.31 -5.41
C PHE A 521 18.81 25.92 -6.07
N GLY A 522 17.98 25.10 -6.73
CA GLY A 522 16.73 25.58 -7.32
C GLY A 522 15.81 26.25 -6.31
N HIS A 523 15.65 25.67 -5.11
CA HIS A 523 14.86 26.27 -4.04
C HIS A 523 15.49 27.54 -3.46
N VAL A 524 16.82 27.61 -3.34
CA VAL A 524 17.52 28.83 -2.93
C VAL A 524 17.27 29.95 -3.95
N VAL A 525 17.37 29.64 -5.25
CA VAL A 525 17.12 30.62 -6.32
C VAL A 525 15.68 31.10 -6.29
N LEU A 526 14.71 30.19 -6.21
CA LEU A 526 13.29 30.51 -6.13
C LEU A 526 12.99 31.39 -4.90
N THR A 527 13.44 30.95 -3.72
CA THR A 527 13.15 31.63 -2.45
C THR A 527 13.81 33.00 -2.38
N SER A 528 15.09 33.11 -2.78
CA SER A 528 15.81 34.38 -2.72
C SER A 528 15.28 35.40 -3.73
N THR A 529 14.85 34.94 -4.92
CA THR A 529 14.23 35.82 -5.92
C THR A 529 12.86 36.33 -5.45
N LEU A 530 12.08 35.49 -4.77
CA LEU A 530 10.79 35.86 -4.16
C LEU A 530 10.93 36.59 -2.82
N LEU A 531 12.12 36.64 -2.23
CA LEU A 531 12.34 37.18 -0.89
C LEU A 531 11.90 38.63 -0.72
N PRO A 532 12.14 39.56 -1.67
CA PRO A 532 11.62 40.92 -1.54
C PRO A 532 10.09 40.98 -1.43
N LEU A 533 9.36 40.09 -2.12
CA LEU A 533 7.90 40.01 -2.04
C LEU A 533 7.44 39.40 -0.71
N LEU A 534 8.13 38.35 -0.23
CA LEU A 534 7.89 37.74 1.08
C LEU A 534 8.08 38.77 2.21
N LYS A 535 9.15 39.59 2.14
CA LYS A 535 9.40 40.69 3.08
C LYS A 535 8.29 41.73 3.07
N ARG A 536 7.91 42.25 1.90
CA ARG A 536 6.77 43.19 1.77
C ARG A 536 5.48 42.62 2.37
N THR A 537 5.23 41.33 2.16
CA THR A 537 4.06 40.65 2.73
C THR A 537 4.14 40.62 4.27
N ALA A 538 5.31 40.31 4.83
CA ALA A 538 5.53 40.32 6.27
C ALA A 538 5.44 41.73 6.88
N ASP A 539 5.90 42.75 6.16
CA ASP A 539 5.86 44.16 6.57
C ASP A 539 4.41 44.68 6.66
N SER A 540 3.49 44.12 5.86
CA SER A 540 2.05 44.40 5.96
C SER A 540 1.39 43.89 7.25
N GLY A 541 2.13 43.16 8.09
CA GLY A 541 1.64 42.57 9.34
C GLY A 541 1.30 41.08 9.25
N ALA A 542 1.34 40.49 8.05
CA ALA A 542 1.06 39.07 7.85
C ALA A 542 2.22 38.18 8.35
N THR A 543 1.89 36.99 8.85
CA THR A 543 2.88 35.93 9.06
C THR A 543 3.09 35.18 7.74
N VAL A 544 4.33 35.19 7.27
CA VAL A 544 4.78 34.50 6.04
C VAL A 544 5.48 33.21 6.43
N ARG A 545 5.19 32.12 5.72
CA ARG A 545 5.73 30.78 6.03
C ARG A 545 6.44 30.16 4.84
N ILE A 546 7.69 29.78 5.05
CA ILE A 546 8.53 29.06 4.09
C ILE A 546 8.76 27.65 4.63
N ALA A 547 8.34 26.64 3.88
CA ALA A 547 8.46 25.23 4.25
C ALA A 547 9.46 24.52 3.33
N ASN A 548 10.54 23.96 3.90
CA ASN A 548 11.58 23.27 3.14
C ASN A 548 11.54 21.75 3.35
N ALA A 549 11.45 20.97 2.27
CA ALA A 549 11.35 19.52 2.35
C ALA A 549 12.70 18.85 2.71
N GLY A 550 12.90 18.59 4.00
CA GLY A 550 13.94 17.72 4.53
C GLY A 550 13.59 16.23 4.41
N SER A 551 14.30 15.38 5.15
CA SER A 551 14.03 13.94 5.26
C SER A 551 14.82 13.35 6.41
N ASN A 552 14.29 12.33 7.09
CA ASN A 552 15.06 11.58 8.10
C ASN A 552 16.30 10.89 7.49
N LEU A 553 16.34 10.67 6.17
CA LEU A 553 17.55 10.22 5.47
C LEU A 553 18.73 11.21 5.57
N HIS A 554 18.53 12.46 6.02
CA HIS A 554 19.64 13.38 6.33
C HIS A 554 20.61 12.81 7.38
N GLN A 555 20.14 11.91 8.24
CA GLN A 555 20.96 11.23 9.25
C GLN A 555 22.02 10.30 8.63
N SER A 556 21.79 9.87 7.39
CA SER A 556 22.71 9.03 6.62
C SER A 556 23.70 9.82 5.78
N ALA A 557 23.74 11.16 5.91
CA ALA A 557 24.76 11.97 5.25
C ALA A 557 26.16 11.56 5.78
N PRO A 558 27.19 11.44 4.92
CA PRO A 558 28.55 11.15 5.35
C PRO A 558 29.00 12.11 6.45
N LYS A 559 29.60 11.60 7.52
CA LYS A 559 29.96 12.40 8.71
C LYS A 559 31.01 13.47 8.40
N GLU A 560 31.78 13.23 7.36
CA GLU A 560 32.80 14.11 6.76
C GLU A 560 32.22 15.18 5.83
N THR A 561 30.89 15.27 5.68
CA THR A 561 30.26 16.30 4.84
C THR A 561 30.61 17.69 5.36
N THR A 562 31.27 18.50 4.52
CA THR A 562 31.65 19.88 4.86
C THR A 562 31.11 20.94 3.91
N PHE A 563 30.64 20.56 2.71
CA PHE A 563 30.32 21.52 1.64
C PHE A 563 31.47 22.49 1.35
N ALA A 564 32.70 21.97 1.25
CA ALA A 564 33.92 22.73 1.03
C ALA A 564 34.00 23.34 -0.37
N ASP A 565 33.70 22.54 -1.39
CA ASP A 565 33.83 22.94 -2.79
C ASP A 565 32.99 22.07 -3.74
N ILE A 566 33.09 22.37 -5.03
CA ILE A 566 32.41 21.62 -6.11
C ILE A 566 32.92 20.16 -6.17
N ALA A 567 34.20 19.91 -5.87
CA ALA A 567 34.76 18.56 -5.93
C ALA A 567 34.12 17.67 -4.86
N GLU A 568 33.90 18.18 -3.64
CA GLU A 568 33.16 17.48 -2.59
C GLU A 568 31.68 17.32 -2.95
N LEU A 569 31.03 18.33 -3.54
CA LEU A 569 29.62 18.20 -3.98
C LEU A 569 29.44 17.08 -5.01
N ASN A 570 30.38 16.98 -5.96
CA ASN A 570 30.36 16.02 -7.05
C ASN A 570 30.98 14.65 -6.70
N MET A 571 31.44 14.46 -5.47
CA MET A 571 31.93 13.16 -5.00
C MET A 571 30.79 12.14 -4.96
N ASP A 572 31.02 10.97 -5.52
CA ASP A 572 30.02 9.90 -5.59
C ASP A 572 29.94 9.13 -4.26
N TYR A 573 29.04 9.58 -3.38
CA TYR A 573 28.64 8.87 -2.15
C TYR A 573 27.52 7.84 -2.40
N GLY A 574 27.22 7.54 -3.67
CA GLY A 574 26.10 6.73 -4.09
C GLY A 574 24.73 7.43 -3.97
N PRO A 575 23.67 6.78 -4.49
CA PRO A 575 22.31 7.33 -4.55
C PRO A 575 21.76 7.80 -3.20
N ASN A 576 21.95 7.00 -2.15
CA ASN A 576 21.49 7.34 -0.80
C ASN A 576 22.32 8.46 -0.17
N GLY A 577 23.65 8.43 -0.34
CA GLY A 577 24.54 9.44 0.22
C GLY A 577 24.28 10.83 -0.37
N GLN A 578 24.13 10.93 -1.69
CA GLN A 578 23.84 12.21 -2.35
C GLN A 578 22.44 12.73 -2.01
N TYR A 579 21.43 11.87 -1.99
CA TYR A 579 20.09 12.28 -1.53
C TYR A 579 20.13 12.75 -0.07
N ALA A 580 20.78 12.01 0.83
CA ALA A 580 20.94 12.37 2.24
C ALA A 580 21.62 13.74 2.42
N ARG A 581 22.70 14.02 1.69
CA ARG A 581 23.38 15.33 1.70
C ARG A 581 22.46 16.47 1.23
N SER A 582 21.67 16.23 0.19
CA SER A 582 20.70 17.23 -0.30
C SER A 582 19.59 17.53 0.72
N LYS A 583 19.18 16.52 1.50
CA LYS A 583 18.17 16.69 2.56
C LYS A 583 18.74 17.32 3.83
N LEU A 584 20.02 17.06 4.14
CA LEU A 584 20.78 17.84 5.13
C LEU A 584 20.84 19.32 4.73
N ALA A 585 21.16 19.62 3.46
CA ALA A 585 21.25 20.98 2.94
C ALA A 585 19.91 21.75 3.07
N ALA A 586 18.77 21.11 2.77
CA ALA A 586 17.45 21.72 2.94
C ALA A 586 17.14 22.13 4.39
N ILE A 587 17.55 21.31 5.37
CA ILE A 587 17.34 21.61 6.80
C ILE A 587 18.29 22.72 7.26
N LEU A 588 19.57 22.67 6.84
CA LEU A 588 20.53 23.74 7.09
C LEU A 588 20.08 25.07 6.48
N TYR A 589 19.48 25.06 5.29
CA TYR A 589 18.97 26.25 4.63
C TYR A 589 17.79 26.88 5.40
N ALA A 590 16.86 26.07 5.90
CA ALA A 590 15.78 26.59 6.77
C ALA A 590 16.35 27.25 8.03
N ARG A 591 17.33 26.62 8.69
CA ARG A 591 18.01 27.20 9.86
C ARG A 591 18.78 28.48 9.52
N TYR A 592 19.44 28.49 8.37
CA TYR A 592 20.17 29.65 7.86
C TYR A 592 19.24 30.85 7.68
N LEU A 593 18.17 30.68 6.90
CA LEU A 593 17.16 31.73 6.70
C LEU A 593 16.56 32.19 8.03
N ALA A 594 16.31 31.28 8.96
CA ALA A 594 15.72 31.61 10.26
C ALA A 594 16.62 32.56 11.06
N ARG A 595 17.93 32.26 11.13
CA ARG A 595 18.91 33.11 11.83
C ARG A 595 19.08 34.47 11.20
N HIS A 596 19.08 34.54 9.87
CA HIS A 596 19.36 35.78 9.14
C HIS A 596 18.12 36.68 8.93
N LEU A 597 16.93 36.09 8.79
CA LEU A 597 15.70 36.85 8.61
C LEU A 597 15.03 37.23 9.92
N SER A 598 15.05 36.39 10.97
CA SER A 598 14.33 36.70 12.21
C SER A 598 14.71 38.03 12.89
N PRO A 599 15.97 38.53 12.83
CA PRO A 599 16.32 39.82 13.43
C PRO A 599 15.69 41.02 12.71
N THR A 600 15.38 40.91 11.42
CA THR A 600 14.88 42.03 10.59
C THR A 600 13.42 41.85 10.17
N HIS A 601 12.97 40.62 9.98
CA HIS A 601 11.63 40.25 9.53
C HIS A 601 11.10 39.06 10.36
N PRO A 602 10.84 39.25 11.67
CA PRO A 602 10.45 38.15 12.58
C PRO A 602 9.13 37.47 12.21
N ARG A 603 8.32 38.08 11.34
CA ARG A 603 7.08 37.50 10.80
C ARG A 603 7.30 36.55 9.63
N ILE A 604 8.54 36.37 9.15
CA ILE A 604 8.91 35.33 8.19
C ILE A 604 9.41 34.12 8.97
N LEU A 605 8.59 33.08 9.00
CA LEU A 605 8.92 31.80 9.64
C LEU A 605 9.39 30.83 8.56
N THR A 606 10.59 30.30 8.72
CA THR A 606 11.19 29.34 7.80
C THR A 606 11.58 28.09 8.55
N ASN A 607 10.95 26.98 8.19
CA ASN A 607 11.09 25.71 8.87
C ASN A 607 11.30 24.60 7.83
N ALA A 608 11.96 23.53 8.26
CA ALA A 608 12.05 22.31 7.49
C ALA A 608 11.00 21.30 7.96
N PHE A 609 10.62 20.38 7.08
CA PHE A 609 9.71 19.30 7.43
C PHE A 609 10.18 17.95 6.87
N HIS A 610 9.72 16.86 7.47
CA HIS A 610 9.76 15.52 6.92
C HIS A 610 8.34 14.99 6.78
N PRO A 611 7.91 14.56 5.57
CA PRO A 611 6.55 14.07 5.36
C PRO A 611 6.34 12.62 5.80
N GLY A 612 7.32 11.96 6.43
CA GLY A 612 7.31 10.51 6.62
C GLY A 612 7.77 9.75 5.37
N VAL A 613 7.61 8.43 5.40
CA VAL A 613 7.84 7.56 4.24
C VAL A 613 6.54 7.53 3.43
N VAL A 614 6.41 8.40 2.42
CA VAL A 614 5.15 8.57 1.67
C VAL A 614 5.17 7.78 0.37
N ASP A 615 4.05 7.14 0.03
CA ASP A 615 3.76 6.54 -1.27
C ASP A 615 3.72 7.63 -2.36
N THR A 616 4.86 7.87 -3.01
CA THR A 616 5.02 8.82 -4.12
C THR A 616 5.86 8.24 -5.23
N ARG A 617 5.75 8.76 -6.46
CA ARG A 617 6.59 8.38 -7.60
C ARG A 617 8.09 8.27 -7.25
N GLN A 618 8.62 9.13 -6.37
CA GLN A 618 10.00 9.07 -5.88
C GLN A 618 10.31 7.76 -5.14
N SER A 619 9.48 7.36 -4.20
CA SER A 619 9.69 6.15 -3.39
C SER A 619 9.35 4.86 -4.13
N ASN A 620 8.89 4.96 -5.39
CA ASN A 620 8.07 3.93 -6.04
C ASN A 620 8.50 3.55 -7.43
N GLN A 621 8.97 4.55 -8.20
CA GLN A 621 9.37 4.39 -9.59
C GLN A 621 10.83 4.82 -9.72
N HIS A 622 11.15 6.00 -9.20
CA HIS A 622 12.50 6.56 -9.26
C HIS A 622 13.54 5.74 -8.48
N ILE A 623 13.14 5.14 -7.35
CA ILE A 623 14.02 4.26 -6.54
C ILE A 623 14.55 3.05 -7.32
N HIS A 624 13.87 2.64 -8.41
CA HIS A 624 14.33 1.53 -9.25
C HIS A 624 15.49 1.88 -10.16
N GLU A 625 15.70 3.17 -10.47
CA GLU A 625 16.82 3.58 -11.30
C GLU A 625 18.18 3.20 -10.69
N PRO A 626 18.49 3.58 -9.42
CA PRO A 626 19.72 3.15 -8.76
C PRO A 626 19.66 1.73 -8.20
N TYR A 627 18.46 1.25 -7.88
CA TYR A 627 18.24 -0.04 -7.25
C TYR A 627 17.22 -0.84 -8.05
N PRO A 628 17.59 -1.37 -9.24
CA PRO A 628 16.66 -2.03 -10.14
C PRO A 628 16.03 -3.29 -9.54
N VAL A 629 16.70 -3.93 -8.58
CA VAL A 629 16.17 -5.07 -7.80
C VAL A 629 15.80 -4.62 -6.37
N LEU A 630 16.72 -3.96 -5.64
CA LEU A 630 16.50 -3.56 -4.24
C LEU A 630 15.46 -2.42 -4.07
N GLY A 631 15.22 -1.62 -5.11
CA GLY A 631 14.17 -0.59 -5.13
C GLY A 631 12.77 -1.20 -5.11
N TRP A 632 12.60 -2.44 -5.59
CA TRP A 632 11.38 -3.22 -5.36
C TRP A 632 11.20 -3.60 -3.88
N GLY A 633 12.30 -3.70 -3.11
CA GLY A 633 12.25 -3.83 -1.65
C GLY A 633 11.79 -2.55 -0.95
N ASN A 634 12.18 -1.36 -1.43
CA ASN A 634 11.62 -0.09 -0.93
C ASN A 634 10.12 0.06 -1.25
N ASN A 635 9.68 -0.60 -2.32
CA ASN A 635 8.27 -0.75 -2.66
C ASN A 635 7.57 -1.77 -1.74
N ALA A 636 8.23 -2.82 -1.27
CA ALA A 636 7.65 -3.75 -0.29
C ALA A 636 7.20 -3.07 1.03
N LEU A 637 7.74 -1.88 1.35
CA LEU A 637 7.29 -1.05 2.47
C LEU A 637 6.00 -0.26 2.20
N TYR A 638 5.42 -0.31 0.99
CA TYR A 638 4.18 0.41 0.59
C TYR A 638 3.04 0.38 1.62
N PRO A 639 2.71 -0.76 2.26
CA PRO A 639 1.62 -0.82 3.24
C PRO A 639 1.92 -0.04 4.53
N LEU A 640 3.21 0.18 4.81
CA LEU A 640 3.69 1.01 5.90
C LEU A 640 3.93 2.44 5.41
N LYS A 641 3.90 2.73 4.11
CA LYS A 641 4.05 4.11 3.64
C LYS A 641 2.79 4.90 3.94
N LYS A 642 2.99 6.14 4.35
CA LYS A 642 1.94 7.15 4.44
C LYS A 642 1.35 7.38 3.06
N ASP A 643 0.05 7.64 2.95
CA ASP A 643 -0.48 8.18 1.70
C ASP A 643 -0.08 9.66 1.54
N ILE A 644 -0.41 10.24 0.39
CA ILE A 644 -0.04 11.63 0.09
C ILE A 644 -0.71 12.65 1.03
N TRP A 645 -1.86 12.32 1.61
CA TRP A 645 -2.60 13.19 2.55
C TRP A 645 -1.94 13.17 3.93
N ASP A 646 -1.63 11.97 4.42
CA ASP A 646 -0.85 11.76 5.63
C ASP A 646 0.53 12.43 5.54
N GLY A 647 1.16 12.39 4.36
CA GLY A 647 2.40 13.09 4.08
C GLY A 647 2.28 14.61 4.04
N ALA A 648 1.10 15.15 3.75
CA ALA A 648 0.83 16.59 3.74
C ALA A 648 0.65 17.18 5.15
N VAL A 649 0.41 16.34 6.18
CA VAL A 649 0.11 16.81 7.55
C VAL A 649 1.23 17.70 8.11
N SER A 650 2.48 17.23 8.11
CA SER A 650 3.63 18.01 8.60
C SER A 650 3.89 19.24 7.75
N VAL A 651 3.61 19.16 6.43
CA VAL A 651 3.73 20.30 5.51
C VAL A 651 2.75 21.39 5.88
N MET A 652 1.47 21.03 6.07
CA MET A 652 0.41 21.96 6.41
C MET A 652 0.57 22.52 7.83
N TYR A 653 1.09 21.73 8.77
CA TYR A 653 1.47 22.22 10.09
C TYR A 653 2.52 23.32 9.98
N VAL A 654 3.61 23.07 9.24
CA VAL A 654 4.64 24.09 8.98
C VAL A 654 4.05 25.30 8.28
N ALA A 655 3.22 25.10 7.27
CA ALA A 655 2.66 26.14 6.42
C ALA A 655 1.59 27.01 7.12
N THR A 656 1.01 26.56 8.24
CA THR A 656 -0.18 27.23 8.81
C THR A 656 -0.22 27.38 10.33
N LYS A 657 0.50 26.54 11.10
CA LYS A 657 0.42 26.52 12.57
C LYS A 657 1.72 26.88 13.29
N THR A 658 2.88 26.75 12.65
CA THR A 658 4.14 27.10 13.32
C THR A 658 4.18 28.57 13.73
N GLU A 659 4.65 28.82 14.95
CA GLU A 659 4.90 30.17 15.51
C GLU A 659 6.39 30.44 15.74
N SER A 660 7.23 29.40 15.62
CA SER A 660 8.69 29.47 15.72
C SER A 660 9.33 29.25 14.35
N THR A 661 10.58 29.66 14.22
CA THR A 661 11.38 29.57 12.98
C THR A 661 12.64 28.72 13.22
N GLY A 662 13.21 28.12 12.18
CA GLY A 662 14.41 27.29 12.25
C GLY A 662 14.20 25.87 12.81
N GLN A 663 12.95 25.41 12.90
CA GLN A 663 12.59 24.08 13.37
C GLN A 663 12.61 23.04 12.24
N TYR A 664 12.87 21.79 12.61
CA TYR A 664 12.68 20.62 11.74
C TYR A 664 11.48 19.82 12.27
N ILE A 665 10.38 19.82 11.51
CA ILE A 665 9.11 19.21 11.94
C ILE A 665 8.94 17.82 11.29
N CYS A 666 8.79 16.80 12.11
CA CYS A 666 8.54 15.42 11.71
C CYS A 666 7.08 15.00 12.02
N PRO A 667 6.58 13.91 11.42
CA PRO A 667 5.23 13.44 11.68
C PRO A 667 4.97 13.10 13.15
N PRO A 668 3.75 13.38 13.66
CA PRO A 668 2.66 14.07 12.97
C PRO A 668 2.83 15.59 12.91
N ALA A 669 3.48 16.21 13.90
CA ALA A 669 3.79 17.64 13.96
C ALA A 669 4.81 17.94 15.08
N ILE A 670 5.89 17.17 15.15
CA ILE A 670 6.84 17.17 16.27
C ILE A 670 8.13 17.89 15.84
N PRO A 671 8.58 18.93 16.57
CA PRO A 671 9.93 19.48 16.38
C PRO A 671 11.00 18.47 16.82
N GLU A 672 11.90 18.13 15.91
CA GLU A 672 13.04 17.25 16.17
C GLU A 672 14.38 18.00 16.01
N ALA A 673 15.39 17.57 16.76
CA ALA A 673 16.70 18.22 16.77
C ALA A 673 17.54 17.95 15.51
N GLY A 674 17.26 16.85 14.80
CA GLY A 674 18.09 16.38 13.68
C GLY A 674 19.46 15.83 14.11
N SER A 675 20.33 15.56 13.12
CA SER A 675 21.70 15.09 13.36
C SER A 675 22.63 16.20 13.88
N ASP A 676 23.84 15.84 14.35
CA ASP A 676 24.88 16.80 14.75
C ASP A 676 25.21 17.78 13.61
N LEU A 677 25.20 17.30 12.36
CA LEU A 677 25.45 18.12 11.19
C LEU A 677 24.34 19.17 10.97
N VAL A 678 23.07 18.82 11.18
CA VAL A 678 21.94 19.78 11.11
C VAL A 678 22.12 20.90 12.14
N ARG A 679 22.63 20.57 13.33
CA ARG A 679 22.85 21.51 14.43
C ARG A 679 24.15 22.31 14.28
N ASN A 680 24.95 22.03 13.25
CA ASN A 680 26.18 22.75 12.95
C ASN A 680 25.88 24.02 12.15
N ASP A 681 25.73 25.10 12.90
CA ASP A 681 25.46 26.43 12.40
C ASP A 681 26.53 26.98 11.45
N ALA A 682 27.80 26.60 11.63
CA ALA A 682 28.90 26.97 10.74
C ALA A 682 28.85 26.19 9.41
N LEU A 683 28.41 24.93 9.45
CA LEU A 683 28.19 24.14 8.24
C LEU A 683 27.10 24.75 7.36
N GLY A 684 26.04 25.29 7.96
CA GLY A 684 25.00 26.03 7.24
C GLY A 684 25.52 27.30 6.57
N GLU A 685 26.40 28.06 7.25
CA GLU A 685 27.07 29.23 6.64
C GLU A 685 27.95 28.81 5.46
N GLN A 686 28.74 27.75 5.63
CA GLN A 686 29.63 27.23 4.59
C GLN A 686 28.86 26.73 3.36
N LEU A 687 27.78 25.96 3.56
CA LEU A 687 26.87 25.54 2.50
C LEU A 687 26.36 26.74 1.70
N MET A 688 25.91 27.80 2.37
CA MET A 688 25.35 28.97 1.70
C MET A 688 26.42 29.83 1.01
N ALA A 689 27.61 29.94 1.58
CA ALA A 689 28.74 30.59 0.92
C ALA A 689 29.10 29.88 -0.40
N LEU A 690 29.23 28.54 -0.37
CA LEU A 690 29.46 27.74 -1.56
C LEU A 690 28.31 27.86 -2.56
N THR A 691 27.06 27.86 -2.08
CA THR A 691 25.88 28.04 -2.91
C THR A 691 25.94 29.35 -3.69
N LYS A 692 26.26 30.48 -3.01
CA LYS A 692 26.41 31.79 -3.65
C LYS A 692 27.53 31.79 -4.69
N GLN A 693 28.68 31.22 -4.34
CA GLN A 693 29.83 31.14 -5.25
C GLN A 693 29.49 30.37 -6.52
N ILE A 694 28.80 29.23 -6.41
CA ILE A 694 28.43 28.39 -7.56
C ILE A 694 27.39 29.10 -8.42
N LEU A 695 26.32 29.65 -7.85
CA LEU A 695 25.31 30.38 -8.62
C LEU A 695 25.91 31.54 -9.41
N LYS A 696 26.82 32.30 -8.79
CA LYS A 696 27.51 33.41 -9.44
C LYS A 696 28.45 32.96 -10.56
N SER A 697 29.28 31.94 -10.29
CA SER A 697 30.32 31.50 -11.23
C SER A 697 29.80 30.61 -12.37
N LYS A 698 28.77 29.80 -12.13
CA LYS A 698 28.24 28.82 -13.08
C LYS A 698 26.98 29.29 -13.80
N ALA A 699 26.08 30.01 -13.12
CA ALA A 699 24.81 30.45 -13.69
C ALA A 699 24.66 31.96 -13.83
N GLN A 700 25.68 32.75 -13.45
CA GLN A 700 25.67 34.22 -13.49
C GLN A 700 24.53 34.83 -12.67
N ILE A 701 24.09 34.11 -11.63
CA ILE A 701 23.04 34.55 -10.72
C ILE A 701 23.71 35.12 -9.47
N ASP A 702 23.59 36.44 -9.27
CA ASP A 702 23.99 37.11 -8.04
C ASP A 702 22.74 37.47 -7.24
N LEU A 703 22.46 36.70 -6.20
CA LEU A 703 21.31 36.87 -5.33
C LEU A 703 21.75 37.37 -3.95
N ASP A 704 20.94 38.25 -3.40
CA ASP A 704 20.94 38.51 -1.97
C ASP A 704 20.09 37.44 -1.29
N PHE A 705 20.74 36.63 -0.45
CA PHE A 705 20.11 35.47 0.17
C PHE A 705 19.25 35.82 1.40
N TYR A 706 19.35 37.03 1.96
CA TYR A 706 18.65 37.46 3.17
C TYR A 706 18.60 38.97 3.32
#